data_AF-A0A945ATM8-F1
#
_entry.id   AF-A0A945ATM8-F1
#
_cell.length_a   1.000
_cell.length_b   1.000
_cell.length_c   1.000
_cell.angle_alpha   90.00
_cell.angle_beta   90.00
_cell.angle_gamma   90.00
#
_symmetry.space_group_name_H-M   'P 1'
#
loop_
_entity.id
_entity.type
_entity.pdbx_description
1 polymer ?
#
loop_
_entity_poly.entity_id
_entity_poly.type
_entity_poly.pdbx_seq_one_letter_code
_entity_poly.pdbx_strand_id
1 'polypeptide(L)'
;MVRTFFLKNLCISIVWCVALECVLGCCGGITTATAEEIKTDPVVQDSKKNEPASVAKQSSSVKSPTSTASTSESSFEKLIKDTKRIEGLLPLYRKEDKLYIEVPNRLLEKEFFVSISIAQGIGDRSLLGGMSWGDGDDWVWAFRKRADKLQVVRKNVRFFAKSGSPEANAVANAFTDSILFSVPILAKTPAGGVLFDPEKIFFTDLPKISKQLSGFSFAKDRTNWASTKGFEDNVELRVAATYSSTGKSVLETVPDSRAATLTVHYSISLLPQNNYRPRLTDARVGYFVTALKNFSEHTGEERFVRYINRWHLEKADPKAEISPPKKPIVFWIERTVPYKYRQAIRDGISAWNDAYRKAGFDSAIEVRQQPDKTDWDPEDINFNTFRWITSGRGFAMGPSRVNPRTGQILDADIIFDADFVKHWRNEFETFTPGNIELLTGGHVNQHANTKGYGHVASCGCGQCGVYSGHAFQTALGMTALAATTSPVISEKEREKLIQQGLKLVAMHEVGHTLGLRHNFKGSSIASLKQINSAKTRDRRPATTSVMDYVPVNIVPKGEFQGPYYPSQLGAYDFWAIDYGYRPIGGNSPESEKAALRKIASRSGESVLAFATDEDTMPGDPDPLSNRYDLGDDPIAFAQQRSKVVQELIPQLIERFTADDAGYERVRQAFGVLLSA
;
A
#
# COMPACT_ATOMS: atom_id res chain seq x y z
N MET A 1 53.15 41.87 -20.64
CA MET A 1 54.38 42.02 -19.84
C MET A 1 54.39 40.87 -18.82
N VAL A 2 55.32 39.92 -19.01
CA VAL A 2 55.87 38.88 -18.08
C VAL A 2 54.87 38.10 -17.16
N ARG A 3 54.52 36.83 -17.41
CA ARG A 3 55.23 35.53 -17.18
C ARG A 3 55.42 35.07 -15.70
N THR A 4 54.71 33.99 -15.34
CA THR A 4 55.18 32.72 -14.68
C THR A 4 55.36 32.49 -13.16
N PHE A 5 55.08 31.21 -12.79
CA PHE A 5 55.58 30.29 -11.72
C PHE A 5 55.02 30.44 -10.27
N PHE A 6 54.31 29.49 -9.62
CA PHE A 6 54.50 28.06 -9.21
C PHE A 6 55.40 27.80 -7.97
N LEU A 7 54.88 26.95 -7.06
CA LEU A 7 55.52 26.02 -6.09
C LEU A 7 55.64 26.34 -4.57
N LYS A 8 54.92 25.50 -3.79
CA LYS A 8 55.28 24.62 -2.65
C LYS A 8 55.90 25.15 -1.33
N ASN A 9 55.21 24.78 -0.24
CA ASN A 9 55.64 24.19 1.04
C ASN A 9 57.06 24.44 1.56
N LEU A 10 57.17 24.95 2.79
CA LEU A 10 58.06 24.41 3.82
C LEU A 10 57.58 24.74 5.25
N CYS A 11 57.96 23.85 6.15
CA CYS A 11 57.54 23.60 7.53
C CYS A 11 58.52 24.22 8.57
N ILE A 12 58.13 24.15 9.86
CA ILE A 12 58.96 24.18 11.11
C ILE A 12 59.34 25.58 11.62
N SER A 13 59.36 25.95 12.91
CA SER A 13 58.83 25.57 14.24
C SER A 13 59.54 26.52 15.25
N ILE A 14 58.97 26.77 16.44
CA ILE A 14 59.59 27.08 17.77
C ILE A 14 58.40 27.51 18.68
N VAL A 15 57.77 26.64 19.51
CA VAL A 15 58.11 26.10 20.86
C VAL A 15 58.17 27.21 21.94
N TRP A 16 57.31 27.31 22.98
CA TRP A 16 57.32 26.55 24.25
C TRP A 16 56.05 26.78 25.14
N CYS A 17 55.48 25.66 25.66
CA CYS A 17 55.00 25.31 27.03
C CYS A 17 54.18 26.31 27.91
N VAL A 18 53.09 25.91 28.59
CA VAL A 18 53.02 25.01 29.79
C VAL A 18 51.65 24.26 29.93
N ALA A 19 51.77 23.02 30.44
CA ALA A 19 50.85 22.00 31.02
C ALA A 19 49.44 22.39 31.51
N LEU A 20 48.36 21.61 31.26
CA LEU A 20 47.94 20.25 31.72
C LEU A 20 47.33 20.24 33.14
N GLU A 21 45.99 20.21 33.25
CA GLU A 21 45.23 19.51 34.32
C GLU A 21 43.69 19.53 34.08
N CYS A 22 42.99 18.60 34.75
CA CYS A 22 41.54 18.33 34.80
C CYS A 22 40.94 17.31 33.82
N VAL A 23 41.37 16.04 33.97
CA VAL A 23 40.48 14.86 33.94
C VAL A 23 40.68 14.12 35.26
N LEU A 24 39.66 14.12 36.13
CA LEU A 24 39.29 13.05 37.06
C LEU A 24 38.25 13.58 38.06
N GLY A 25 37.04 13.06 37.95
CA GLY A 25 36.07 13.00 39.03
C GLY A 25 35.41 11.64 38.95
N CYS A 26 36.02 10.63 39.59
CA CYS A 26 35.37 9.47 40.20
C CYS A 26 36.42 8.40 40.60
N CYS A 27 36.89 8.47 41.84
CA CYS A 27 37.37 7.35 42.67
C CYS A 27 36.94 7.71 44.11
N GLY A 28 36.46 6.84 44.98
CA GLY A 28 36.32 5.39 44.89
C GLY A 28 35.61 4.83 46.12
N GLY A 29 35.61 3.51 46.21
CA GLY A 29 35.16 2.72 47.35
C GLY A 29 35.53 1.27 47.08
N ILE A 30 36.78 0.92 47.39
CA ILE A 30 37.32 -0.44 47.35
C ILE A 30 36.93 -1.14 48.64
N THR A 31 36.35 -2.35 48.54
CA THR A 31 36.50 -3.40 49.55
C THR A 31 36.99 -4.67 48.88
N THR A 32 37.86 -5.35 49.62
CA THR A 32 38.83 -6.38 49.25
C THR A 32 38.23 -7.70 48.77
N ALA A 33 38.83 -8.30 47.74
CA ALA A 33 38.67 -9.70 47.37
C ALA A 33 39.74 -10.56 48.05
N THR A 34 39.34 -11.74 48.55
CA THR A 34 40.22 -12.88 48.78
C THR A 34 39.84 -13.98 47.79
N ALA A 35 40.85 -14.46 47.06
CA ALA A 35 40.73 -15.48 46.02
C ALA A 35 40.64 -16.89 46.61
N GLU A 36 39.88 -17.77 45.96
CA GLU A 36 40.03 -19.22 46.11
C GLU A 36 39.94 -19.88 44.73
N GLU A 37 41.00 -20.60 44.38
CA GLU A 37 41.14 -21.42 43.17
C GLU A 37 40.29 -22.70 43.29
N ILE A 38 39.60 -23.10 42.22
CA ILE A 38 39.17 -24.49 42.07
C ILE A 38 39.53 -25.00 40.67
N LYS A 39 40.49 -25.93 40.66
CA LYS A 39 40.87 -26.81 39.56
C LYS A 39 39.73 -27.79 39.27
N THR A 40 39.51 -28.11 37.99
CA THR A 40 38.83 -29.36 37.60
C THR A 40 39.57 -30.00 36.43
N ASP A 41 39.92 -31.26 36.61
CA ASP A 41 40.29 -32.21 35.57
C ASP A 41 39.64 -33.56 35.90
N PRO A 42 39.50 -34.47 34.91
CA PRO A 42 38.34 -35.34 34.75
C PRO A 42 38.51 -36.74 35.36
N VAL A 43 37.40 -37.45 35.59
CA VAL A 43 37.43 -38.87 35.95
C VAL A 43 36.46 -39.69 35.11
N VAL A 44 37.04 -40.63 34.35
CA VAL A 44 36.45 -41.86 33.86
C VAL A 44 36.90 -42.97 34.81
N GLN A 45 36.01 -43.88 35.26
CA GLN A 45 36.25 -45.33 35.30
C GLN A 45 35.06 -46.16 35.81
N ASP A 46 34.56 -46.96 34.88
CA ASP A 46 34.15 -48.36 34.89
C ASP A 46 34.07 -49.24 36.18
N SER A 47 33.04 -50.10 36.16
CA SER A 47 33.09 -51.57 36.34
C SER A 47 32.40 -52.27 37.55
N LYS A 48 31.45 -53.16 37.16
CA LYS A 48 31.15 -54.53 37.66
C LYS A 48 30.58 -54.65 39.11
N LYS A 49 29.70 -55.58 39.51
CA LYS A 49 29.25 -56.93 39.09
C LYS A 49 28.12 -57.30 40.08
N ASN A 50 27.00 -57.96 39.75
CA ASN A 50 26.85 -59.43 39.82
C ASN A 50 25.37 -59.80 39.61
N GLU A 51 25.11 -60.69 38.65
CA GLU A 51 24.05 -61.71 38.69
C GLU A 51 24.65 -63.02 39.25
N PRO A 52 23.85 -63.96 39.77
CA PRO A 52 23.37 -65.11 38.97
C PRO A 52 21.91 -65.51 39.37
N ALA A 53 21.12 -66.38 38.74
CA ALA A 53 21.33 -67.44 37.75
C ALA A 53 19.99 -67.77 37.05
N SER A 54 20.08 -68.34 35.85
CA SER A 54 19.01 -68.89 35.00
C SER A 54 18.37 -70.19 35.53
N VAL A 55 17.09 -70.47 35.19
CA VAL A 55 16.64 -71.80 34.70
C VAL A 55 15.42 -71.70 33.74
N ALA A 56 15.62 -72.31 32.57
CA ALA A 56 14.76 -72.95 31.55
C ALA A 56 13.21 -72.77 31.43
N LYS A 57 12.82 -72.77 30.15
CA LYS A 57 11.49 -72.84 29.50
C LYS A 57 10.66 -74.09 29.89
N GLN A 58 9.33 -73.95 29.97
CA GLN A 58 8.38 -74.63 29.06
C GLN A 58 6.91 -74.21 29.27
N SER A 59 6.14 -74.46 28.20
CA SER A 59 4.81 -74.03 27.82
C SER A 59 3.64 -74.29 28.79
N SER A 60 2.67 -73.38 28.78
CA SER A 60 1.25 -73.75 28.85
C SER A 60 0.39 -72.78 28.04
N SER A 61 -0.44 -73.36 27.18
CA SER A 61 -1.42 -72.72 26.31
C SER A 61 -2.69 -72.36 27.08
N VAL A 62 -3.13 -71.11 27.07
CA VAL A 62 -4.53 -70.75 27.35
C VAL A 62 -5.00 -69.58 26.49
N LYS A 63 -5.95 -69.93 25.60
CA LYS A 63 -7.06 -69.18 25.00
C LYS A 63 -7.04 -67.64 25.02
N SER A 64 -7.14 -67.09 23.81
CA SER A 64 -7.60 -65.75 23.49
C SER A 64 -8.96 -65.42 24.11
N PRO A 65 -9.13 -64.22 24.68
CA PRO A 65 -10.39 -63.50 24.64
C PRO A 65 -10.34 -62.49 23.48
N THR A 66 -11.31 -62.62 22.60
CA THR A 66 -11.69 -61.71 21.53
C THR A 66 -11.64 -60.26 22.01
N SER A 67 -10.67 -59.47 21.53
CA SER A 67 -10.72 -58.02 21.67
C SER A 67 -11.77 -57.49 20.69
N THR A 68 -12.95 -57.19 21.20
CA THR A 68 -13.83 -56.20 20.58
C THR A 68 -13.01 -54.92 20.41
N ALA A 69 -12.66 -54.60 19.18
CA ALA A 69 -12.10 -53.31 18.81
C ALA A 69 -13.18 -52.26 19.07
N SER A 70 -13.21 -51.69 20.28
CA SER A 70 -13.78 -50.37 20.46
C SER A 70 -12.84 -49.41 19.76
N THR A 71 -13.23 -48.97 18.57
CA THR A 71 -12.65 -47.81 17.90
C THR A 71 -12.82 -46.62 18.83
N SER A 72 -11.82 -46.37 19.66
CA SER A 72 -11.77 -45.17 20.49
C SER A 72 -11.62 -43.98 19.54
N GLU A 73 -12.66 -43.15 19.50
CA GLU A 73 -12.71 -41.95 18.69
C GLU A 73 -11.45 -41.10 18.94
N SER A 74 -10.71 -40.80 17.87
CA SER A 74 -9.43 -40.09 17.92
C SER A 74 -9.63 -38.67 18.48
N SER A 75 -8.56 -38.05 19.01
CA SER A 75 -8.66 -36.67 19.52
C SER A 75 -9.11 -35.68 18.45
N PHE A 76 -8.78 -35.95 17.18
CA PHE A 76 -9.25 -35.19 16.04
C PHE A 76 -10.76 -35.32 15.85
N GLU A 77 -11.29 -36.53 15.73
CA GLU A 77 -12.73 -36.78 15.52
C GLU A 77 -13.57 -36.15 16.63
N LYS A 78 -13.11 -36.23 17.89
CA LYS A 78 -13.77 -35.56 19.03
C LYS A 78 -13.82 -34.04 18.88
N LEU A 79 -12.74 -33.41 18.42
CA LEU A 79 -12.66 -31.95 18.27
C LEU A 79 -13.51 -31.43 17.10
N ILE A 80 -13.56 -32.17 16.00
CA ILE A 80 -14.30 -31.75 14.80
C ILE A 80 -15.75 -32.25 14.78
N LYS A 81 -16.19 -32.93 15.84
CA LYS A 81 -17.56 -33.42 15.96
C LYS A 81 -18.56 -32.27 15.85
N ASP A 82 -19.57 -32.46 14.99
CA ASP A 82 -20.59 -31.47 14.63
C ASP A 82 -20.04 -30.17 14.02
N THR A 83 -18.80 -30.15 13.54
CA THR A 83 -18.27 -29.03 12.76
C THR A 83 -18.65 -29.16 11.29
N LYS A 84 -18.88 -28.03 10.63
CA LYS A 84 -18.92 -27.93 9.17
C LYS A 84 -17.49 -27.76 8.67
N ARG A 85 -17.06 -28.65 7.78
CA ARG A 85 -15.80 -28.52 7.05
C ARG A 85 -15.96 -27.53 5.89
N ILE A 86 -15.00 -26.62 5.73
CA ILE A 86 -14.88 -25.70 4.61
C ILE A 86 -13.55 -26.05 3.93
N GLU A 87 -13.62 -26.45 2.66
CA GLU A 87 -12.42 -26.77 1.88
C GLU A 87 -11.62 -25.51 1.54
N GLY A 88 -10.33 -25.70 1.25
CA GLY A 88 -9.45 -24.66 0.75
C GLY A 88 -7.97 -24.96 1.01
N LEU A 89 -7.11 -23.97 0.76
CA LEU A 89 -5.66 -24.05 1.00
C LEU A 89 -5.36 -24.52 2.42
N LEU A 90 -6.05 -23.93 3.40
CA LEU A 90 -6.06 -24.32 4.81
C LEU A 90 -7.50 -24.71 5.18
N PRO A 91 -7.82 -26.03 5.25
CA PRO A 91 -9.16 -26.47 5.57
C PRO A 91 -9.64 -25.94 6.94
N LEU A 92 -10.90 -25.51 7.00
CA LEU A 92 -11.50 -24.95 8.20
C LEU A 92 -12.57 -25.91 8.75
N TYR A 93 -12.67 -25.98 10.07
CA TYR A 93 -13.70 -26.74 10.78
C TYR A 93 -14.43 -25.77 11.71
N ARG A 94 -15.70 -25.49 11.42
CA ARG A 94 -16.49 -24.48 12.15
C ARG A 94 -17.71 -25.09 12.83
N LYS A 95 -17.91 -24.76 14.11
CA LYS A 95 -19.14 -25.06 14.86
C LYS A 95 -19.55 -23.79 15.60
N GLU A 96 -20.68 -23.19 15.19
CA GLU A 96 -21.13 -21.89 15.70
C GLU A 96 -20.02 -20.83 15.58
N ASP A 97 -19.54 -20.31 16.71
CA ASP A 97 -18.45 -19.33 16.80
C ASP A 97 -17.07 -19.97 16.95
N LYS A 98 -16.98 -21.28 17.19
CA LYS A 98 -15.69 -21.96 17.31
C LYS A 98 -15.15 -22.33 15.93
N LEU A 99 -13.89 -21.98 15.70
CA LEU A 99 -13.15 -22.30 14.48
C LEU A 99 -11.90 -23.11 14.81
N TYR A 100 -11.57 -24.07 13.96
CA TYR A 100 -10.26 -24.70 13.90
C TYR A 100 -9.73 -24.63 12.47
N ILE A 101 -8.41 -24.48 12.34
CA ILE A 101 -7.73 -24.48 11.04
C ILE A 101 -6.77 -25.67 11.00
N GLU A 102 -6.81 -26.41 9.90
CA GLU A 102 -5.82 -27.42 9.57
C GLU A 102 -4.69 -26.82 8.75
N VAL A 103 -3.45 -27.09 9.16
CA VAL A 103 -2.26 -26.90 8.33
C VAL A 103 -1.83 -28.27 7.80
N PRO A 104 -2.06 -28.57 6.51
CA PRO A 104 -1.56 -29.79 5.89
C PRO A 104 -0.04 -29.90 6.00
N ASN A 105 0.50 -31.10 6.20
CA ASN A 105 1.97 -31.30 6.32
C ASN A 105 2.75 -30.74 5.13
N ARG A 106 2.19 -30.82 3.92
CA ARG A 106 2.81 -30.28 2.69
C ARG A 106 3.01 -28.75 2.72
N LEU A 107 2.31 -28.05 3.60
CA LEU A 107 2.35 -26.60 3.76
C LEU A 107 3.15 -26.14 4.98
N LEU A 108 3.65 -27.05 5.81
CA LEU A 108 4.59 -26.69 6.88
C LEU A 108 5.90 -26.16 6.29
N GLU A 109 6.46 -25.12 6.92
CA GLU A 109 7.64 -24.35 6.49
C GLU A 109 7.51 -23.69 5.09
N LYS A 110 6.34 -23.78 4.43
CA LYS A 110 6.05 -23.01 3.22
C LYS A 110 5.76 -21.57 3.58
N GLU A 111 6.08 -20.69 2.63
CA GLU A 111 5.89 -19.25 2.80
C GLU A 111 4.53 -18.83 2.26
N PHE A 112 3.81 -18.11 3.10
CA PHE A 112 2.51 -17.54 2.83
C PHE A 112 2.65 -16.03 2.74
N PHE A 113 1.91 -15.43 1.83
CA PHE A 113 1.68 -13.99 1.83
C PHE A 113 0.42 -13.71 2.66
N VAL A 114 0.51 -12.76 3.59
CA VAL A 114 -0.60 -12.38 4.47
C VAL A 114 -0.93 -10.92 4.23
N SER A 115 -2.02 -10.69 3.51
CA SER A 115 -2.59 -9.36 3.34
C SER A 115 -3.53 -9.06 4.52
N ILE A 116 -3.41 -7.86 5.08
CA ILE A 116 -4.30 -7.35 6.12
C ILE A 116 -5.03 -6.14 5.55
N SER A 117 -6.35 -6.08 5.74
CA SER A 117 -7.18 -4.94 5.35
C SER A 117 -8.25 -4.65 6.40
N ILE A 118 -8.83 -3.47 6.35
CA ILE A 118 -10.02 -3.11 7.11
C ILE A 118 -11.22 -3.26 6.16
N ALA A 119 -11.98 -4.35 6.29
CA ALA A 119 -13.17 -4.57 5.47
C ALA A 119 -14.32 -3.64 5.90
N GLN A 120 -14.44 -3.37 7.20
CA GLN A 120 -15.39 -2.40 7.75
C GLN A 120 -14.69 -1.55 8.80
N GLY A 121 -14.65 -0.25 8.56
CA GLY A 121 -14.00 0.72 9.45
C GLY A 121 -14.98 1.39 10.40
N ILE A 122 -14.44 2.33 11.19
CA ILE A 122 -15.22 3.17 12.12
C ILE A 122 -15.46 4.59 11.57
N GLY A 123 -15.03 4.89 10.34
CA GLY A 123 -15.22 6.21 9.72
C GLY A 123 -14.33 7.32 10.29
N ASP A 124 -13.40 6.99 11.17
CA ASP A 124 -12.48 7.94 11.82
C ASP A 124 -11.03 7.46 11.70
N ARG A 125 -10.09 8.41 11.74
CA ARG A 125 -8.66 8.23 11.45
C ARG A 125 -8.48 7.44 10.14
N SER A 126 -7.38 6.73 9.99
CA SER A 126 -7.15 5.86 8.83
C SER A 126 -7.90 4.52 8.92
N LEU A 127 -8.85 4.36 9.86
CA LEU A 127 -9.58 3.11 10.11
C LEU A 127 -10.87 3.06 9.28
N LEU A 128 -10.71 3.05 7.97
CA LEU A 128 -11.81 3.11 7.00
C LEU A 128 -12.01 1.76 6.30
N GLY A 129 -13.24 1.45 5.91
CA GLY A 129 -13.53 0.27 5.10
C GLY A 129 -12.82 0.33 3.76
N GLY A 130 -12.29 -0.81 3.30
CA GLY A 130 -11.48 -0.95 2.08
C GLY A 130 -10.00 -0.66 2.26
N MET A 131 -9.55 -0.10 3.38
CA MET A 131 -8.15 0.28 3.57
C MET A 131 -7.24 -0.94 3.69
N SER A 132 -6.18 -0.97 2.88
CA SER A 132 -5.03 -1.84 3.14
C SER A 132 -4.39 -1.47 4.48
N TRP A 133 -3.95 -2.49 5.23
CA TRP A 133 -3.43 -2.31 6.58
C TRP A 133 -2.15 -3.11 6.83
N GLY A 134 -1.39 -2.67 7.84
CA GLY A 134 -0.13 -3.29 8.24
C GLY A 134 1.07 -2.49 7.77
N ASP A 135 2.10 -2.40 8.62
CA ASP A 135 3.34 -1.69 8.31
C ASP A 135 4.14 -2.46 7.22
N GLY A 136 3.86 -2.20 5.94
CA GLY A 136 4.60 -2.69 4.77
C GLY A 136 4.17 -4.01 4.14
N ASP A 137 4.69 -4.29 2.94
CA ASP A 137 4.35 -5.45 2.09
C ASP A 137 5.17 -6.73 2.44
N ASP A 138 5.79 -6.79 3.62
CA ASP A 138 6.69 -7.88 4.03
C ASP A 138 6.07 -8.85 5.04
N TRP A 139 4.74 -9.01 5.01
CA TRP A 139 4.00 -10.00 5.79
C TRP A 139 4.09 -11.39 5.15
N VAL A 140 5.32 -11.93 5.13
CA VAL A 140 5.58 -13.31 4.71
C VAL A 140 5.61 -14.21 5.94
N TRP A 141 4.65 -15.12 6.05
CA TRP A 141 4.53 -16.06 7.16
C TRP A 141 4.98 -17.47 6.78
N ALA A 142 5.39 -18.25 7.77
CA ALA A 142 5.54 -19.69 7.66
C ALA A 142 4.99 -20.38 8.91
N PHE A 143 4.31 -21.51 8.71
CA PHE A 143 3.88 -22.37 9.82
C PHE A 143 4.96 -23.40 10.13
N ARG A 144 5.57 -23.28 11.31
CA ARG A 144 6.66 -24.17 11.76
C ARG A 144 6.17 -25.07 12.88
N LYS A 145 6.35 -26.38 12.72
CA LYS A 145 6.07 -27.35 13.77
C LYS A 145 7.30 -27.53 14.66
N ARG A 146 7.11 -27.39 15.98
CA ARG A 146 8.13 -27.67 17.01
C ARG A 146 7.48 -28.41 18.17
N ALA A 147 7.86 -29.68 18.34
CA ALA A 147 7.25 -30.58 19.31
C ALA A 147 5.71 -30.60 19.19
N ASP A 148 5.01 -30.24 20.26
CA ASP A 148 3.55 -30.17 20.40
C ASP A 148 2.99 -28.78 20.06
N LYS A 149 3.82 -27.85 19.55
CA LYS A 149 3.41 -26.49 19.19
C LYS A 149 3.55 -26.21 17.70
N LEU A 150 2.64 -25.37 17.21
CA LEU A 150 2.69 -24.74 15.90
C LEU A 150 3.11 -23.28 16.10
N GLN A 151 4.21 -22.88 15.46
CA GLN A 151 4.70 -21.52 15.45
C GLN A 151 4.26 -20.81 14.17
N VAL A 152 3.84 -19.55 14.30
CA VAL A 152 3.67 -18.62 13.19
C VAL A 152 4.91 -17.74 13.14
N VAL A 153 5.70 -17.91 12.08
CA VAL A 153 6.99 -17.23 11.92
C VAL A 153 6.86 -16.18 10.83
N ARG A 154 7.12 -14.91 11.13
CA ARG A 154 7.29 -13.85 10.12
C ARG A 154 8.72 -13.87 9.61
N LYS A 155 8.88 -14.05 8.31
CA LYS A 155 10.16 -14.18 7.63
C LYS A 155 10.86 -12.84 7.50
N ASN A 156 12.18 -12.82 7.69
CA ASN A 156 12.98 -11.68 7.28
C ASN A 156 13.24 -11.77 5.76
N VAL A 157 12.74 -10.79 5.01
CA VAL A 157 12.79 -10.79 3.54
C VAL A 157 13.68 -9.69 2.97
N ARG A 158 14.24 -8.81 3.82
CA ARG A 158 14.94 -7.59 3.38
C ARG A 158 16.46 -7.75 3.26
N PHE A 159 17.03 -8.72 3.96
CA PHE A 159 18.48 -8.96 4.00
C PHE A 159 18.79 -10.33 3.43
N PHE A 160 19.69 -10.40 2.44
CA PHE A 160 20.05 -11.67 1.82
C PHE A 160 21.51 -11.69 1.36
N ALA A 161 22.01 -12.89 1.09
CA ALA A 161 23.23 -13.11 0.34
C ALA A 161 23.04 -14.33 -0.57
N LYS A 162 24.00 -14.57 -1.47
CA LYS A 162 23.98 -15.68 -2.42
C LYS A 162 23.90 -17.00 -1.66
N SER A 163 22.88 -17.79 -1.97
CA SER A 163 22.67 -19.09 -1.32
C SER A 163 23.92 -19.97 -1.40
N GLY A 164 24.25 -20.65 -0.30
CA GLY A 164 25.44 -21.51 -0.16
C GLY A 164 26.76 -20.78 0.12
N SER A 165 26.77 -19.44 0.21
CA SER A 165 27.97 -18.67 0.56
C SER A 165 28.18 -18.55 2.08
N PRO A 166 29.42 -18.32 2.56
CA PRO A 166 29.68 -17.95 3.95
C PRO A 166 28.87 -16.73 4.41
N GLU A 167 28.70 -15.74 3.53
CA GLU A 167 27.90 -14.54 3.76
C GLU A 167 26.44 -14.87 4.02
N ALA A 168 25.87 -15.88 3.35
CA ALA A 168 24.50 -16.32 3.61
C ALA A 168 24.34 -16.88 5.03
N ASN A 169 25.34 -17.61 5.54
CA ASN A 169 25.34 -18.05 6.94
C ASN A 169 25.48 -16.86 7.90
N ALA A 170 26.35 -15.88 7.57
CA ALA A 170 26.49 -14.67 8.37
C ALA A 170 25.19 -13.85 8.41
N VAL A 171 24.50 -13.70 7.29
CA VAL A 171 23.17 -13.06 7.22
C VAL A 171 22.15 -13.83 8.05
N ALA A 172 22.10 -15.17 7.94
CA ALA A 172 21.17 -15.99 8.73
C ALA A 172 21.43 -15.88 10.25
N ASN A 173 22.70 -15.72 10.65
CA ASN A 173 23.07 -15.50 12.06
C ASN A 173 22.75 -14.07 12.55
N ALA A 174 22.81 -13.07 11.67
CA ALA A 174 22.62 -11.66 12.02
C ALA A 174 21.16 -11.19 11.93
N PHE A 175 20.38 -11.73 10.99
CA PHE A 175 19.03 -11.28 10.66
C PHE A 175 18.06 -12.44 10.78
N THR A 176 17.52 -12.63 11.98
CA THR A 176 16.62 -13.74 12.29
C THR A 176 15.18 -13.46 11.86
N ASP A 177 14.42 -14.54 11.67
CA ASP A 177 12.97 -14.49 11.57
C ASP A 177 12.33 -14.17 12.94
N SER A 178 11.11 -13.63 12.94
CA SER A 178 10.36 -13.34 14.16
C SER A 178 9.29 -14.41 14.41
N ILE A 179 9.28 -15.03 15.60
CA ILE A 179 8.16 -15.88 16.03
C ILE A 179 7.04 -14.97 16.55
N LEU A 180 5.96 -14.83 15.79
CA LEU A 180 4.82 -14.00 16.18
C LEU A 180 3.94 -14.72 17.20
N PHE A 181 3.72 -16.02 16.99
CA PHE A 181 2.86 -16.85 17.85
C PHE A 181 3.44 -18.25 17.99
N SER A 182 3.16 -18.88 19.13
CA SER A 182 3.42 -20.30 19.38
C SER A 182 2.20 -20.91 20.05
N VAL A 183 1.39 -21.63 19.29
CA VAL A 183 0.09 -22.17 19.73
C VAL A 183 0.15 -23.70 19.87
N PRO A 184 -0.63 -24.31 20.76
CA PRO A 184 -0.66 -25.77 20.90
C PRO A 184 -1.27 -26.44 19.66
N ILE A 185 -0.73 -27.58 19.27
CA ILE A 185 -1.34 -28.48 18.29
C ILE A 185 -2.41 -29.29 19.02
N LEU A 186 -3.66 -29.12 18.62
CA LEU A 186 -4.80 -29.76 19.30
C LEU A 186 -4.96 -31.22 18.89
N ALA A 187 -4.72 -31.53 17.62
CA ALA A 187 -4.76 -32.89 17.09
C ALA A 187 -3.95 -33.01 15.78
N LYS A 188 -3.63 -34.25 15.42
CA LYS A 188 -3.18 -34.60 14.06
C LYS A 188 -4.37 -35.05 13.24
N THR A 189 -4.46 -34.60 12.00
CA THR A 189 -5.53 -35.03 11.09
C THR A 189 -5.19 -36.40 10.49
N PRO A 190 -6.17 -37.17 9.99
CA PRO A 190 -5.91 -38.46 9.33
C PRO A 190 -4.96 -38.36 8.14
N ALA A 191 -4.97 -37.23 7.43
CA ALA A 191 -4.03 -36.90 6.35
C ALA A 191 -2.63 -36.47 6.84
N GLY A 192 -2.41 -36.48 8.16
CA GLY A 192 -1.15 -36.15 8.81
C GLY A 192 -0.96 -34.68 9.15
N GLY A 193 -1.86 -33.79 8.74
CA GLY A 193 -1.83 -32.36 9.05
C GLY A 193 -2.00 -32.06 10.55
N VAL A 194 -1.91 -30.78 10.91
CA VAL A 194 -2.04 -30.33 12.30
C VAL A 194 -3.21 -29.37 12.46
N LEU A 195 -4.02 -29.59 13.50
CA LEU A 195 -5.17 -28.74 13.82
C LEU A 195 -4.81 -27.77 14.95
N PHE A 196 -5.14 -26.50 14.81
CA PHE A 196 -4.92 -25.47 15.85
C PHE A 196 -6.12 -24.55 16.04
N ASP A 197 -6.13 -23.82 17.15
CA ASP A 197 -7.12 -22.79 17.47
C ASP A 197 -6.68 -21.40 16.92
N PRO A 198 -7.28 -20.89 15.84
CA PRO A 198 -6.94 -19.62 15.23
C PRO A 198 -7.24 -18.40 16.12
N GLU A 199 -8.13 -18.50 17.11
CA GLU A 199 -8.42 -17.40 18.04
C GLU A 199 -7.22 -17.04 18.91
N LYS A 200 -6.23 -17.94 19.04
CA LYS A 200 -4.97 -17.63 19.73
C LYS A 200 -4.08 -16.66 18.94
N ILE A 201 -4.37 -16.46 17.64
CA ILE A 201 -3.63 -15.60 16.73
C ILE A 201 -4.50 -14.39 16.34
N PHE A 202 -5.68 -14.63 15.79
CA PHE A 202 -6.47 -13.58 15.15
C PHE A 202 -7.38 -12.82 16.11
N PHE A 203 -7.69 -13.37 17.30
CA PHE A 203 -8.36 -12.61 18.37
C PHE A 203 -7.31 -11.97 19.28
N THR A 204 -6.40 -11.23 18.64
CA THR A 204 -5.37 -10.42 19.28
C THR A 204 -5.21 -9.12 18.49
N ASP A 205 -4.52 -8.12 19.06
CA ASP A 205 -4.18 -6.90 18.34
C ASP A 205 -2.97 -7.10 17.38
N LEU A 206 -2.97 -8.19 16.62
CA LEU A 206 -1.96 -8.50 15.61
C LEU A 206 -1.72 -7.34 14.63
N PRO A 207 -2.76 -6.64 14.11
CA PRO A 207 -2.59 -5.50 13.21
C PRO A 207 -2.15 -4.22 13.93
N LYS A 208 -2.04 -4.23 15.26
CA LYS A 208 -1.66 -3.09 16.11
C LYS A 208 -2.57 -1.87 15.93
N ILE A 209 -3.88 -2.09 15.71
CA ILE A 209 -4.85 -1.00 15.53
C ILE A 209 -4.98 -0.16 16.81
N SER A 210 -4.71 -0.73 17.99
CA SER A 210 -4.71 0.04 19.24
C SER A 210 -3.76 1.24 19.21
N LYS A 211 -2.68 1.20 18.40
CA LYS A 211 -1.78 2.35 18.20
C LYS A 211 -2.46 3.57 17.59
N GLN A 212 -3.52 3.34 16.81
CA GLN A 212 -4.30 4.40 16.18
C GLN A 212 -5.49 4.82 17.06
N LEU A 213 -5.84 4.02 18.07
CA LEU A 213 -6.93 4.28 19.01
C LEU A 213 -6.38 4.56 20.40
N SER A 214 -5.83 5.76 20.61
CA SER A 214 -5.32 6.17 21.92
C SER A 214 -6.40 6.08 23.02
N GLY A 215 -6.08 5.38 24.11
CA GLY A 215 -7.01 5.12 25.22
C GLY A 215 -7.91 3.91 25.01
N PHE A 216 -7.77 3.19 23.91
CA PHE A 216 -8.45 1.92 23.66
C PHE A 216 -7.52 0.73 23.84
N SER A 217 -8.10 -0.43 24.15
CA SER A 217 -7.39 -1.71 24.25
C SER A 217 -8.23 -2.82 23.62
N PHE A 218 -7.58 -3.78 22.99
CA PHE A 218 -8.27 -4.90 22.34
C PHE A 218 -9.09 -5.72 23.35
N ALA A 219 -10.39 -5.91 23.08
CA ALA A 219 -11.30 -6.72 23.87
C ALA A 219 -11.57 -8.05 23.18
N LYS A 220 -10.85 -9.07 23.63
CA LYS A 220 -10.97 -10.43 23.11
C LYS A 220 -12.37 -11.03 23.35
N ASP A 221 -12.95 -10.76 24.52
CA ASP A 221 -14.26 -11.25 24.96
C ASP A 221 -15.43 -10.69 24.13
N ARG A 222 -15.21 -9.56 23.43
CA ARG A 222 -16.19 -8.93 22.53
C ARG A 222 -15.80 -9.02 21.06
N THR A 223 -14.80 -9.83 20.74
CA THR A 223 -14.34 -10.06 19.37
C THR A 223 -14.89 -11.39 18.86
N ASN A 224 -15.34 -11.43 17.61
CA ASN A 224 -15.90 -12.62 16.98
C ASN A 224 -15.50 -12.75 15.50
N TRP A 225 -15.75 -13.93 14.92
CA TRP A 225 -15.58 -14.17 13.50
C TRP A 225 -16.77 -13.58 12.72
N ALA A 226 -16.51 -12.57 11.88
CA ALA A 226 -17.53 -12.02 11.00
C ALA A 226 -17.80 -12.94 9.80
N SER A 227 -16.75 -13.48 9.18
CA SER A 227 -16.85 -14.50 8.13
C SER A 227 -15.57 -15.31 7.99
N THR A 228 -15.71 -16.53 7.48
CA THR A 228 -14.58 -17.41 7.17
C THR A 228 -14.86 -18.12 5.85
N LYS A 229 -13.92 -18.03 4.91
CA LYS A 229 -14.04 -18.65 3.58
C LYS A 229 -12.74 -19.35 3.23
N GLY A 230 -12.85 -20.48 2.54
CA GLY A 230 -11.72 -21.23 2.01
C GLY A 230 -11.85 -21.37 0.51
N PHE A 231 -10.73 -21.18 -0.19
CA PHE A 231 -10.59 -21.28 -1.64
C PHE A 231 -9.36 -22.14 -1.95
N GLU A 232 -9.19 -22.53 -3.22
CA GLU A 232 -8.12 -23.45 -3.61
C GLU A 232 -6.71 -22.93 -3.25
N ASP A 233 -6.48 -21.63 -3.44
CA ASP A 233 -5.18 -20.98 -3.35
C ASP A 233 -5.04 -19.97 -2.19
N ASN A 234 -6.13 -19.70 -1.47
CA ASN A 234 -6.16 -18.78 -0.33
C ASN A 234 -7.22 -19.16 0.73
N VAL A 235 -7.11 -18.51 1.88
CA VAL A 235 -8.13 -18.51 2.95
C VAL A 235 -8.40 -17.07 3.37
N GLU A 236 -9.68 -16.75 3.55
CA GLU A 236 -10.17 -15.42 3.87
C GLU A 236 -10.84 -15.42 5.24
N LEU A 237 -10.29 -14.64 6.17
CA LEU A 237 -10.74 -14.57 7.55
C LEU A 237 -11.13 -13.13 7.90
N ARG A 238 -12.38 -12.89 8.27
CA ARG A 238 -12.86 -11.61 8.81
C ARG A 238 -13.10 -11.71 10.31
N VAL A 239 -12.46 -10.82 11.06
CA VAL A 239 -12.59 -10.69 12.51
C VAL A 239 -13.28 -9.37 12.82
N ALA A 240 -14.46 -9.40 13.44
CA ALA A 240 -15.07 -8.23 14.05
C ALA A 240 -14.33 -7.93 15.37
N ALA A 241 -13.24 -7.17 15.25
CA ALA A 241 -12.33 -6.83 16.33
C ALA A 241 -12.86 -5.65 17.14
N THR A 242 -13.10 -5.88 18.43
CA THR A 242 -13.60 -4.85 19.35
C THR A 242 -12.46 -4.27 20.18
N TYR A 243 -12.43 -2.95 20.30
CA TYR A 243 -11.51 -2.19 21.13
C TYR A 243 -12.32 -1.45 22.20
N SER A 244 -11.94 -1.60 23.46
CA SER A 244 -12.62 -1.01 24.61
C SER A 244 -11.90 0.21 25.11
N SER A 245 -12.63 1.20 25.61
CA SER A 245 -12.08 2.34 26.34
C SER A 245 -12.83 2.57 27.65
N THR A 246 -12.29 3.45 28.49
CA THR A 246 -12.97 3.94 29.70
C THR A 246 -14.05 4.98 29.39
N GLY A 247 -14.25 5.35 28.12
CA GLY A 247 -15.15 6.41 27.68
C GLY A 247 -14.54 7.82 27.76
N LYS A 248 -13.29 7.97 28.24
CA LYS A 248 -12.59 9.26 28.28
C LYS A 248 -12.16 9.75 26.90
N SER A 249 -11.84 8.83 25.99
CA SER A 249 -11.56 9.14 24.58
C SER A 249 -12.88 9.16 23.81
N VAL A 250 -13.22 10.31 23.22
CA VAL A 250 -14.42 10.46 22.39
C VAL A 250 -14.10 10.11 20.94
N LEU A 251 -14.98 9.33 20.33
CA LEU A 251 -15.01 8.98 18.91
C LEU A 251 -16.39 9.37 18.38
N GLU A 252 -16.47 10.43 17.57
CA GLU A 252 -17.75 10.97 17.09
C GLU A 252 -18.48 10.04 16.11
N THR A 253 -17.72 9.18 15.42
CA THR A 253 -18.23 8.33 14.35
C THR A 253 -18.75 6.97 14.82
N VAL A 254 -18.66 6.68 16.13
CA VAL A 254 -19.19 5.45 16.73
C VAL A 254 -20.30 5.79 17.74
N PRO A 255 -21.33 4.93 17.89
CA PRO A 255 -22.46 5.23 18.79
C PRO A 255 -22.09 5.38 20.28
N ASP A 256 -21.07 4.65 20.74
CA ASP A 256 -20.58 4.70 22.13
C ASP A 256 -19.06 4.49 22.15
N SER A 257 -18.31 5.53 22.53
CA SER A 257 -16.84 5.49 22.50
C SER A 257 -16.21 4.54 23.52
N ARG A 258 -16.99 3.86 24.39
CA ARG A 258 -16.51 2.76 25.24
C ARG A 258 -16.23 1.48 24.44
N ALA A 259 -16.71 1.38 23.21
CA ALA A 259 -16.48 0.24 22.33
C ALA A 259 -16.42 0.65 20.86
N ALA A 260 -15.28 0.44 20.22
CA ALA A 260 -15.10 0.58 18.78
C ALA A 260 -14.89 -0.79 18.15
N THR A 261 -15.79 -1.20 17.24
CA THR A 261 -15.69 -2.48 16.53
C THR A 261 -15.39 -2.22 15.06
N LEU A 262 -14.36 -2.87 14.52
CA LEU A 262 -14.04 -2.87 13.11
C LEU A 262 -13.81 -4.28 12.59
N THR A 263 -14.07 -4.51 11.31
CA THR A 263 -13.86 -5.81 10.68
C THR A 263 -12.49 -5.83 10.02
N VAL A 264 -11.54 -6.54 10.64
CA VAL A 264 -10.21 -6.80 10.08
C VAL A 264 -10.28 -8.02 9.17
N HIS A 265 -9.77 -7.90 7.97
CA HIS A 265 -9.66 -8.98 7.00
C HIS A 265 -8.23 -9.46 6.89
N TYR A 266 -8.06 -10.78 6.87
CA TYR A 266 -6.81 -11.46 6.57
C TYR A 266 -7.01 -12.35 5.35
N SER A 267 -6.32 -12.00 4.26
CA SER A 267 -6.20 -12.84 3.07
C SER A 267 -4.85 -13.56 3.12
N ILE A 268 -4.87 -14.88 3.23
CA ILE A 268 -3.68 -15.71 3.40
C ILE A 268 -3.57 -16.67 2.21
N SER A 269 -2.55 -16.46 1.39
CA SER A 269 -2.27 -17.28 0.21
C SER A 269 -0.83 -17.79 0.25
N LEU A 270 -0.50 -18.76 -0.61
CA LEU A 270 0.92 -19.12 -0.81
C LEU A 270 1.65 -17.99 -1.52
N LEU A 271 2.85 -17.67 -1.06
CA LEU A 271 3.71 -16.72 -1.77
C LEU A 271 4.08 -17.32 -3.14
N PRO A 272 3.71 -16.69 -4.28
CA PRO A 272 3.90 -17.30 -5.58
C PRO A 272 5.34 -17.68 -5.88
N GLN A 273 5.54 -18.93 -6.31
CA GLN A 273 6.81 -19.43 -6.84
C GLN A 273 6.64 -19.63 -8.35
N ASN A 274 7.04 -18.64 -9.13
CA ASN A 274 6.87 -18.64 -10.58
C ASN A 274 8.18 -18.21 -11.27
N ASN A 275 8.15 -18.15 -12.60
CA ASN A 275 9.26 -17.70 -13.44
C ASN A 275 9.33 -16.16 -13.58
N TYR A 276 8.69 -15.40 -12.69
CA TYR A 276 8.75 -13.94 -12.73
C TYR A 276 10.20 -13.46 -12.62
N ARG A 277 10.59 -12.60 -13.54
CA ARG A 277 11.91 -11.97 -13.54
C ARG A 277 11.81 -10.56 -12.97
N PRO A 278 12.45 -10.28 -11.81
CA PRO A 278 12.60 -8.92 -11.30
C PRO A 278 13.28 -8.01 -12.32
N ARG A 279 12.90 -6.74 -12.37
CA ARG A 279 13.51 -5.74 -13.26
C ARG A 279 14.23 -4.69 -12.43
N LEU A 280 15.52 -4.47 -12.71
CA LEU A 280 16.32 -3.47 -12.00
C LEU A 280 15.76 -2.06 -12.21
N THR A 281 15.79 -1.25 -11.15
CA THR A 281 15.37 0.14 -11.23
C THR A 281 16.39 1.03 -11.95
N ASP A 282 15.90 2.11 -12.54
CA ASP A 282 16.67 3.24 -13.04
C ASP A 282 15.98 4.51 -12.56
N ALA A 283 16.67 5.35 -11.78
CA ALA A 283 16.08 6.50 -11.10
C ALA A 283 15.50 7.56 -12.06
N ARG A 284 15.84 7.49 -13.35
CA ARG A 284 15.31 8.38 -14.39
C ARG A 284 13.87 8.06 -14.79
N VAL A 285 13.34 6.91 -14.36
CA VAL A 285 11.97 6.47 -14.66
C VAL A 285 11.24 6.18 -13.34
N GLY A 286 10.16 6.92 -13.09
CA GLY A 286 9.43 6.91 -11.83
C GLY A 286 8.63 5.64 -11.54
N TYR A 287 9.29 4.62 -11.00
CA TYR A 287 8.64 3.41 -10.47
C TYR A 287 8.77 3.30 -8.94
N PHE A 288 7.73 2.78 -8.28
CA PHE A 288 7.87 2.25 -6.92
C PHE A 288 8.87 1.09 -6.92
N VAL A 289 9.61 0.94 -5.83
CA VAL A 289 10.70 -0.04 -5.76
C VAL A 289 10.60 -0.94 -4.55
N THR A 290 10.95 -2.21 -4.77
CA THR A 290 11.31 -3.16 -3.72
C THR A 290 12.82 -3.11 -3.54
N ALA A 291 13.27 -2.65 -2.36
CA ALA A 291 14.69 -2.50 -2.04
C ALA A 291 15.15 -3.60 -1.07
N LEU A 292 16.23 -4.29 -1.45
CA LEU A 292 16.80 -5.41 -0.70
C LEU A 292 18.28 -5.17 -0.44
N LYS A 293 18.75 -5.52 0.75
CA LYS A 293 20.18 -5.42 1.08
C LYS A 293 20.88 -6.74 0.77
N ASN A 294 21.81 -6.69 -0.19
CA ASN A 294 22.58 -7.82 -0.68
C ASN A 294 23.99 -7.83 -0.07
N PHE A 295 24.27 -8.79 0.81
CA PHE A 295 25.57 -8.94 1.47
C PHE A 295 26.58 -9.76 0.66
N SER A 296 26.22 -10.24 -0.53
CA SER A 296 27.17 -10.90 -1.44
C SER A 296 28.05 -9.90 -2.17
N GLU A 297 27.68 -8.62 -2.18
CA GLU A 297 28.43 -7.57 -2.86
C GLU A 297 29.42 -6.89 -1.91
N HIS A 298 30.70 -6.92 -2.28
CA HIS A 298 31.80 -6.38 -1.47
C HIS A 298 32.26 -4.98 -1.91
N THR A 299 31.75 -4.44 -3.02
CA THR A 299 32.35 -3.28 -3.71
C THR A 299 31.37 -2.15 -4.03
N GLY A 300 30.12 -2.21 -3.59
CA GLY A 300 29.14 -1.13 -3.78
C GLY A 300 28.92 -0.32 -2.49
N GLU A 301 28.94 1.01 -2.58
CA GLU A 301 28.76 1.92 -1.44
C GLU A 301 27.45 1.69 -0.66
N GLU A 302 26.38 1.23 -1.35
CA GLU A 302 25.05 1.09 -0.74
C GLU A 302 24.61 -0.36 -0.43
N ARG A 303 25.21 -1.39 -1.05
CA ARG A 303 24.79 -2.81 -0.95
C ARG A 303 23.28 -3.07 -1.17
N PHE A 304 22.57 -2.18 -1.86
CA PHE A 304 21.14 -2.33 -2.16
C PHE A 304 20.92 -2.76 -3.61
N VAL A 305 20.11 -3.81 -3.78
CA VAL A 305 19.49 -4.16 -5.06
C VAL A 305 18.05 -3.66 -5.02
N ARG A 306 17.65 -2.93 -6.07
CA ARG A 306 16.33 -2.30 -6.15
C ARG A 306 15.63 -2.77 -7.41
N TYR A 307 14.46 -3.38 -7.23
CA TYR A 307 13.60 -3.82 -8.33
C TYR A 307 12.40 -2.89 -8.46
N ILE A 308 11.99 -2.58 -9.69
CA ILE A 308 10.71 -1.89 -9.89
C ILE A 308 9.55 -2.81 -9.52
N ASN A 309 8.50 -2.22 -8.97
CA ASN A 309 7.26 -2.93 -8.71
C ASN A 309 6.47 -3.01 -10.02
N ARG A 310 6.11 -4.22 -10.48
CA ARG A 310 5.33 -4.41 -11.72
C ARG A 310 4.59 -5.75 -11.75
N TRP A 311 3.58 -5.84 -12.60
CA TRP A 311 2.85 -7.08 -12.85
C TRP A 311 3.68 -8.12 -13.61
N HIS A 312 3.41 -9.40 -13.37
CA HIS A 312 3.96 -10.49 -14.16
C HIS A 312 3.20 -10.64 -15.48
N LEU A 313 3.70 -10.00 -16.54
CA LEU A 313 3.14 -10.09 -17.87
C LEU A 313 4.09 -10.81 -18.84
N GLU A 314 3.56 -11.81 -19.53
CA GLU A 314 4.23 -12.53 -20.60
C GLU A 314 3.33 -12.56 -21.83
N LYS A 315 3.91 -12.39 -23.02
CA LYS A 315 3.18 -12.56 -24.28
C LYS A 315 2.72 -14.01 -24.44
N ALA A 316 1.51 -14.21 -24.95
CA ALA A 316 1.02 -15.52 -25.36
C ALA A 316 1.88 -16.11 -26.50
N ASP A 317 2.20 -15.30 -27.51
CA ASP A 317 3.26 -15.57 -28.49
C ASP A 317 4.49 -14.68 -28.22
N PRO A 318 5.58 -15.23 -27.65
CA PRO A 318 6.80 -14.48 -27.38
C PRO A 318 7.50 -13.92 -28.62
N LYS A 319 7.23 -14.45 -29.81
CA LYS A 319 7.89 -14.06 -31.07
C LYS A 319 7.15 -12.95 -31.81
N ALA A 320 5.86 -12.80 -31.59
CA ALA A 320 5.06 -11.74 -32.20
C ALA A 320 5.47 -10.36 -31.67
N GLU A 321 5.46 -9.35 -32.54
CA GLU A 321 5.73 -7.96 -32.16
C GLU A 321 4.68 -7.44 -31.16
N ILE A 322 3.40 -7.77 -31.41
CA ILE A 322 2.28 -7.52 -30.52
C ILE A 322 1.56 -8.86 -30.30
N SER A 323 1.27 -9.20 -29.05
CA SER A 323 0.53 -10.41 -28.67
C SER A 323 -0.36 -10.11 -27.46
N PRO A 324 -1.54 -10.75 -27.31
CA PRO A 324 -2.22 -10.75 -26.02
C PRO A 324 -1.32 -11.36 -24.94
N PRO A 325 -1.50 -11.00 -23.65
CA PRO A 325 -0.78 -11.61 -22.54
C PRO A 325 -1.29 -13.04 -22.30
N LYS A 326 -0.43 -13.91 -21.75
CA LYS A 326 -0.85 -15.24 -21.26
C LYS A 326 -1.92 -15.14 -20.16
N LYS A 327 -1.76 -14.13 -19.29
CA LYS A 327 -2.69 -13.80 -18.20
C LYS A 327 -2.88 -12.29 -18.18
N PRO A 328 -4.08 -11.76 -18.46
CA PRO A 328 -4.34 -10.33 -18.35
C PRO A 328 -4.43 -9.89 -16.88
N ILE A 329 -4.19 -8.60 -16.64
CA ILE A 329 -4.48 -7.95 -15.36
C ILE A 329 -5.97 -7.65 -15.35
N VAL A 330 -6.73 -8.37 -14.52
CA VAL A 330 -8.19 -8.18 -14.44
C VAL A 330 -8.51 -7.22 -13.31
N PHE A 331 -9.15 -6.10 -13.62
CA PHE A 331 -9.72 -5.17 -12.64
C PHE A 331 -11.24 -5.34 -12.58
N TRP A 332 -11.79 -5.42 -11.37
CA TRP A 332 -13.22 -5.46 -11.12
C TRP A 332 -13.71 -4.11 -10.60
N ILE A 333 -14.65 -3.50 -11.31
CA ILE A 333 -15.40 -2.37 -10.78
C ILE A 333 -16.38 -2.92 -9.74
N GLU A 334 -16.20 -2.52 -8.48
CA GLU A 334 -17.03 -2.98 -7.37
C GLU A 334 -18.50 -2.58 -7.57
N ARG A 335 -19.42 -3.38 -7.05
CA ARG A 335 -20.87 -3.11 -7.12
C ARG A 335 -21.29 -1.81 -6.42
N THR A 336 -20.51 -1.36 -5.44
CA THR A 336 -20.72 -0.10 -4.70
C THR A 336 -20.55 1.14 -5.58
N VAL A 337 -19.85 1.03 -6.71
CA VAL A 337 -19.65 2.14 -7.66
C VAL A 337 -21.00 2.51 -8.32
N PRO A 338 -21.46 3.78 -8.20
CA PRO A 338 -22.70 4.23 -8.82
C PRO A 338 -22.74 4.02 -10.33
N TYR A 339 -23.87 3.53 -10.86
CA TYR A 339 -24.03 3.15 -12.27
C TYR A 339 -23.52 4.20 -13.27
N LYS A 340 -23.88 5.46 -13.06
CA LYS A 340 -23.51 6.58 -13.94
C LYS A 340 -22.01 6.88 -14.02
N TYR A 341 -21.21 6.40 -13.08
CA TYR A 341 -19.76 6.64 -13.02
C TYR A 341 -18.94 5.45 -13.54
N ARG A 342 -19.56 4.28 -13.69
CA ARG A 342 -18.87 3.04 -14.07
C ARG A 342 -18.19 3.15 -15.43
N GLN A 343 -18.76 3.90 -16.38
CA GLN A 343 -18.16 4.05 -17.71
C GLN A 343 -16.88 4.89 -17.67
N ALA A 344 -16.86 6.04 -17.00
CA ALA A 344 -15.64 6.85 -16.88
C ALA A 344 -14.51 6.11 -16.16
N ILE A 345 -14.85 5.35 -15.11
CA ILE A 345 -13.88 4.49 -14.40
C ILE A 345 -13.34 3.41 -15.34
N ARG A 346 -14.23 2.70 -16.06
CA ARG A 346 -13.84 1.68 -17.05
C ARG A 346 -12.92 2.25 -18.12
N ASP A 347 -13.24 3.42 -18.65
CA ASP A 347 -12.46 4.08 -19.68
C ASP A 347 -11.10 4.55 -19.14
N GLY A 348 -11.04 5.00 -17.88
CA GLY A 348 -9.79 5.37 -17.22
C GLY A 348 -8.86 4.18 -17.01
N ILE A 349 -9.40 3.06 -16.50
CA ILE A 349 -8.63 1.83 -16.33
C ILE A 349 -8.14 1.30 -17.69
N SER A 350 -9.03 1.27 -18.69
CA SER A 350 -8.72 0.69 -20.00
C SER A 350 -7.76 1.54 -20.83
N ALA A 351 -7.61 2.84 -20.56
CA ALA A 351 -6.72 3.74 -21.29
C ALA A 351 -5.26 3.27 -21.29
N TRP A 352 -4.82 2.60 -20.22
CA TRP A 352 -3.48 2.02 -20.12
C TRP A 352 -3.17 0.95 -21.17
N ASN A 353 -4.18 0.31 -21.77
CA ASN A 353 -3.96 -0.65 -22.87
C ASN A 353 -3.29 0.00 -24.10
N ASP A 354 -3.47 1.30 -24.33
CA ASP A 354 -2.78 2.00 -25.40
C ASP A 354 -1.26 2.01 -25.18
N ALA A 355 -0.83 2.19 -23.93
CA ALA A 355 0.58 2.14 -23.54
C ALA A 355 1.13 0.72 -23.61
N TYR A 356 0.38 -0.26 -23.13
CA TYR A 356 0.75 -1.68 -23.21
C TYR A 356 0.87 -2.18 -24.65
N ARG A 357 0.01 -1.71 -25.57
CA ARG A 357 0.12 -2.04 -26.99
C ARG A 357 1.45 -1.60 -27.59
N LYS A 358 1.94 -0.40 -27.23
CA LYS A 358 3.29 0.05 -27.63
C LYS A 358 4.43 -0.72 -26.97
N ALA A 359 4.19 -1.27 -25.77
CA ALA A 359 5.14 -2.18 -25.10
C ALA A 359 5.11 -3.62 -25.68
N GLY A 360 4.17 -3.91 -26.59
CA GLY A 360 4.04 -5.19 -27.29
C GLY A 360 2.89 -6.09 -26.81
N PHE A 361 2.00 -5.61 -25.95
CA PHE A 361 0.83 -6.37 -25.49
C PHE A 361 -0.45 -5.84 -26.12
N ASP A 362 -1.18 -6.66 -26.90
CA ASP A 362 -2.40 -6.19 -27.59
C ASP A 362 -3.41 -5.55 -26.61
N SER A 363 -3.64 -6.22 -25.49
CA SER A 363 -4.36 -5.68 -24.33
C SER A 363 -3.84 -6.35 -23.07
N ALA A 364 -3.24 -5.59 -22.15
CA ALA A 364 -2.75 -6.14 -20.88
C ALA A 364 -3.83 -6.16 -19.78
N ILE A 365 -4.75 -5.20 -19.82
CA ILE A 365 -5.76 -4.97 -18.79
C ILE A 365 -7.14 -5.36 -19.31
N GLU A 366 -7.86 -6.13 -18.51
CA GLU A 366 -9.28 -6.42 -18.70
C GLU A 366 -10.08 -5.77 -17.57
N VAL A 367 -11.17 -5.07 -17.92
CA VAL A 367 -12.06 -4.45 -16.92
C VAL A 367 -13.37 -5.21 -16.88
N ARG A 368 -13.73 -5.71 -15.70
CA ARG A 368 -14.99 -6.43 -15.45
C ARG A 368 -15.87 -5.68 -14.47
N GLN A 369 -17.17 -5.97 -14.50
CA GLN A 369 -18.10 -5.48 -13.50
C GLN A 369 -18.33 -6.57 -12.47
N GLN A 370 -18.16 -6.27 -11.18
CA GLN A 370 -18.50 -7.21 -10.12
C GLN A 370 -20.00 -7.54 -10.19
N PRO A 371 -20.40 -8.83 -10.21
CA PRO A 371 -21.81 -9.21 -10.14
C PRO A 371 -22.45 -8.82 -8.80
N ASP A 372 -23.76 -8.61 -8.78
CA ASP A 372 -24.49 -8.26 -7.55
C ASP A 372 -24.38 -9.35 -6.47
N LYS A 373 -24.30 -10.61 -6.91
CA LYS A 373 -24.10 -11.78 -6.07
C LYS A 373 -22.76 -12.42 -6.41
N THR A 374 -21.88 -12.48 -5.42
CA THR A 374 -20.58 -13.13 -5.51
C THR A 374 -20.22 -13.79 -4.17
N ASP A 375 -19.39 -14.81 -4.20
CA ASP A 375 -18.86 -15.54 -3.05
C ASP A 375 -17.48 -15.03 -2.60
N TRP A 376 -16.77 -14.26 -3.42
CA TRP A 376 -15.52 -13.59 -3.07
C TRP A 376 -15.74 -12.17 -2.52
N ASP A 377 -14.75 -11.69 -1.79
CA ASP A 377 -14.74 -10.37 -1.17
C ASP A 377 -13.73 -9.45 -1.86
N PRO A 378 -13.96 -8.12 -1.95
CA PRO A 378 -13.01 -7.22 -2.59
C PRO A 378 -11.58 -7.31 -2.03
N GLU A 379 -11.42 -7.62 -0.75
CA GLU A 379 -10.10 -7.76 -0.08
C GLU A 379 -9.40 -9.10 -0.29
N ASP A 380 -9.98 -10.00 -1.07
CA ASP A 380 -9.35 -11.26 -1.47
C ASP A 380 -8.22 -10.97 -2.48
N ILE A 381 -7.02 -11.47 -2.20
CA ILE A 381 -5.80 -11.26 -2.99
C ILE A 381 -5.93 -11.69 -4.46
N ASN A 382 -6.91 -12.52 -4.81
CA ASN A 382 -7.11 -12.98 -6.17
C ASN A 382 -7.85 -11.96 -7.06
N PHE A 383 -8.35 -10.85 -6.51
CA PHE A 383 -9.20 -9.91 -7.22
C PHE A 383 -8.71 -8.47 -7.08
N ASN A 384 -8.20 -7.90 -8.18
CA ASN A 384 -7.95 -6.46 -8.20
C ASN A 384 -9.26 -5.70 -8.30
N THR A 385 -9.48 -4.72 -7.44
CA THR A 385 -10.77 -4.02 -7.35
C THR A 385 -10.62 -2.51 -7.47
N PHE A 386 -11.62 -1.86 -8.08
CA PHE A 386 -11.87 -0.44 -7.95
C PHE A 386 -13.11 -0.25 -7.08
N ARG A 387 -12.90 0.30 -5.88
CA ARG A 387 -13.88 0.32 -4.79
C ARG A 387 -14.43 1.70 -4.54
N TRP A 388 -15.70 1.73 -4.14
CA TRP A 388 -16.40 2.96 -3.77
C TRP A 388 -16.71 2.98 -2.28
N ILE A 389 -15.99 3.79 -1.51
CA ILE A 389 -16.14 3.89 -0.05
C ILE A 389 -16.86 5.18 0.36
N THR A 390 -17.14 5.39 1.64
CA THR A 390 -17.69 6.65 2.15
C THR A 390 -17.06 6.94 3.50
N SER A 391 -16.43 8.11 3.65
CA SER A 391 -15.71 8.43 4.89
C SER A 391 -15.74 9.90 5.33
N GLY A 392 -16.37 10.78 4.54
CA GLY A 392 -16.40 12.22 4.77
C GLY A 392 -15.09 12.93 4.42
N ARG A 393 -14.12 12.24 3.79
CA ARG A 393 -12.77 12.77 3.55
C ARG A 393 -12.50 13.12 2.10
N GLY A 394 -13.17 12.44 1.17
CA GLY A 394 -13.04 12.65 -0.26
C GLY A 394 -11.63 12.40 -0.76
N PHE A 395 -11.17 11.14 -0.74
CA PHE A 395 -9.87 10.73 -1.28
C PHE A 395 -9.94 9.57 -2.29
N ALA A 396 -8.84 9.38 -3.03
CA ALA A 396 -8.60 8.19 -3.82
C ALA A 396 -7.18 7.64 -3.55
N MET A 397 -6.98 6.35 -3.74
CA MET A 397 -5.69 5.68 -3.54
C MET A 397 -5.63 4.38 -4.35
N GLY A 398 -4.51 4.14 -5.04
CA GLY A 398 -4.22 2.89 -5.74
C GLY A 398 -3.11 2.06 -5.08
N PRO A 399 -3.30 1.52 -3.86
CA PRO A 399 -2.33 0.65 -3.24
C PRO A 399 -2.19 -0.66 -4.03
N SER A 400 -0.98 -1.20 -4.03
CA SER A 400 -0.66 -2.52 -4.58
C SER A 400 0.14 -3.32 -3.57
N ARG A 401 -0.10 -4.62 -3.50
CA ARG A 401 0.65 -5.55 -2.66
C ARG A 401 1.70 -6.26 -3.50
N VAL A 402 2.93 -6.29 -3.02
CA VAL A 402 4.07 -6.79 -3.79
C VAL A 402 4.76 -7.95 -3.11
N ASN A 403 5.28 -8.88 -3.89
CA ASN A 403 6.23 -9.87 -3.40
C ASN A 403 7.50 -9.11 -2.95
N PRO A 404 7.81 -9.12 -1.64
CA PRO A 404 8.83 -8.24 -1.07
C PRO A 404 10.27 -8.65 -1.44
N ARG A 405 10.45 -9.76 -2.18
CA ARG A 405 11.76 -10.21 -2.66
C ARG A 405 11.99 -9.97 -4.15
N THR A 406 10.94 -9.71 -4.91
CA THR A 406 11.02 -9.65 -6.38
C THR A 406 10.44 -8.37 -6.97
N GLY A 407 9.60 -7.64 -6.23
CA GLY A 407 8.82 -6.53 -6.76
C GLY A 407 7.68 -6.97 -7.70
N GLN A 408 7.32 -8.25 -7.72
CA GLN A 408 6.12 -8.70 -8.44
C GLN A 408 4.89 -8.13 -7.74
N ILE A 409 4.05 -7.37 -8.45
CA ILE A 409 2.73 -6.99 -7.95
C ILE A 409 1.84 -8.25 -7.96
N LEU A 410 1.21 -8.50 -6.81
CA LEU A 410 0.35 -9.66 -6.58
C LEU A 410 -1.12 -9.29 -6.63
N ASP A 411 -1.45 -8.09 -6.14
CA ASP A 411 -2.81 -7.63 -5.94
C ASP A 411 -2.87 -6.09 -5.87
N ALA A 412 -4.03 -5.51 -6.21
CA ALA A 412 -4.27 -4.07 -6.21
C ALA A 412 -5.73 -3.72 -5.84
N ASP A 413 -5.87 -2.88 -4.82
CA ASP A 413 -7.16 -2.49 -4.23
C ASP A 413 -7.35 -0.98 -4.31
N ILE A 414 -7.84 -0.48 -5.44
CA ILE A 414 -8.08 0.96 -5.62
C ILE A 414 -9.27 1.38 -4.77
N ILE A 415 -9.08 2.40 -3.95
CA ILE A 415 -10.09 2.98 -3.07
C ILE A 415 -10.47 4.35 -3.60
N PHE A 416 -11.77 4.59 -3.76
CA PHE A 416 -12.30 5.89 -4.13
C PHE A 416 -13.44 6.28 -3.17
N ASP A 417 -13.29 7.37 -2.44
CA ASP A 417 -14.30 7.88 -1.53
C ASP A 417 -15.42 8.60 -2.29
N ALA A 418 -16.66 8.19 -2.07
CA ALA A 418 -17.87 8.80 -2.59
C ALA A 418 -17.93 10.31 -2.32
N ASP A 419 -17.38 10.72 -1.17
CA ASP A 419 -17.38 12.11 -0.76
C ASP A 419 -16.46 12.98 -1.63
N PHE A 420 -15.57 12.36 -2.42
CA PHE A 420 -14.86 13.05 -3.49
C PHE A 420 -15.86 13.65 -4.49
N VAL A 421 -16.86 12.88 -4.92
CA VAL A 421 -17.92 13.38 -5.81
C VAL A 421 -18.98 14.20 -5.09
N LYS A 422 -19.21 13.99 -3.79
CA LYS A 422 -20.13 14.85 -3.03
C LYS A 422 -19.54 16.22 -2.77
N HIS A 423 -18.25 16.31 -2.46
CA HIS A 423 -17.52 17.58 -2.43
C HIS A 423 -17.64 18.29 -3.78
N TRP A 424 -17.59 17.56 -4.89
CA TRP A 424 -17.85 18.13 -6.21
C TRP A 424 -19.30 18.57 -6.46
N ARG A 425 -20.29 17.95 -5.79
CA ARG A 425 -21.72 18.12 -6.13
C ARG A 425 -22.48 19.04 -5.19
N ASN A 426 -22.22 18.96 -3.88
CA ASN A 426 -23.12 19.47 -2.84
C ASN A 426 -22.41 20.19 -1.66
N GLU A 427 -21.12 19.94 -1.41
CA GLU A 427 -20.49 20.32 -0.14
C GLU A 427 -19.38 21.35 -0.37
N PHE A 428 -19.73 22.62 -0.26
CA PHE A 428 -18.72 23.67 -0.08
C PHE A 428 -18.36 23.92 1.40
N GLU A 429 -18.98 23.24 2.36
CA GLU A 429 -18.50 23.05 3.75
C GLU A 429 -19.64 22.33 4.51
N THR A 430 -19.47 21.07 4.89
CA THR A 430 -20.35 20.49 5.93
C THR A 430 -19.84 21.00 7.26
N PHE A 431 -20.69 21.75 7.92
CA PHE A 431 -20.56 22.15 9.30
C PHE A 431 -20.43 20.93 10.23
N THR A 432 -19.20 20.47 10.49
CA THR A 432 -18.95 19.70 11.72
C THR A 432 -19.12 20.65 12.92
N PRO A 433 -19.53 20.17 14.10
CA PRO A 433 -19.60 21.00 15.30
C PRO A 433 -18.31 21.80 15.55
N GLY A 434 -17.14 21.20 15.28
CA GLY A 434 -15.84 21.87 15.36
C GLY A 434 -15.62 22.97 14.31
N ASN A 435 -16.11 22.81 13.08
CA ASN A 435 -16.05 23.85 12.05
C ASN A 435 -17.05 24.98 12.33
N ILE A 436 -18.26 24.68 12.83
CA ILE A 436 -19.19 25.71 13.33
C ILE A 436 -18.52 26.48 14.46
N GLU A 437 -17.95 25.79 15.45
CA GLU A 437 -17.30 26.41 16.59
C GLU A 437 -16.17 27.37 16.16
N LEU A 438 -15.35 26.96 15.19
CA LEU A 438 -14.32 27.80 14.56
C LEU A 438 -14.91 29.02 13.83
N LEU A 439 -16.01 28.84 13.10
CA LEU A 439 -16.69 29.89 12.36
C LEU A 439 -17.48 30.86 13.27
N THR A 440 -17.91 30.40 14.45
CA THR A 440 -18.64 31.19 15.46
C THR A 440 -17.74 31.80 16.54
N GLY A 441 -16.42 31.68 16.41
CA GLY A 441 -15.45 32.30 17.33
C GLY A 441 -15.26 31.54 18.67
N GLY A 442 -15.59 30.25 18.72
CA GLY A 442 -15.30 29.39 19.86
C GLY A 442 -13.80 29.08 19.99
N HIS A 443 -13.31 28.99 21.23
CA HIS A 443 -11.91 28.71 21.51
C HIS A 443 -11.60 27.23 21.29
N VAL A 444 -10.89 26.92 20.21
CA VAL A 444 -10.26 25.61 20.04
C VAL A 444 -9.16 25.47 21.08
N ASN A 445 -9.26 24.43 21.91
CA ASN A 445 -8.15 23.96 22.72
C ASN A 445 -7.04 23.54 21.74
N GLN A 446 -6.02 24.38 21.55
CA GLN A 446 -4.93 24.24 20.55
C GLN A 446 -4.00 23.04 20.77
N HIS A 447 -4.47 21.96 21.41
CA HIS A 447 -3.68 20.77 21.69
C HIS A 447 -4.06 19.53 20.88
N ALA A 448 -4.94 19.64 19.88
CA ALA A 448 -5.27 18.52 18.99
C ALA A 448 -5.33 18.96 17.52
N ASN A 449 -4.19 19.00 16.83
CA ASN A 449 -3.99 18.67 15.39
C ASN A 449 -2.78 19.30 14.68
N THR A 450 -1.76 19.78 15.41
CA THR A 450 -0.49 20.20 14.80
C THR A 450 0.72 19.41 15.30
N LYS A 451 0.53 18.15 15.69
CA LYS A 451 1.63 17.18 15.61
C LYS A 451 1.61 16.60 14.21
N GLY A 452 2.53 17.08 13.37
CA GLY A 452 2.74 16.56 12.03
C GLY A 452 2.67 15.04 12.03
N TYR A 453 1.82 14.51 11.15
CA TYR A 453 1.74 13.09 10.84
C TYR A 453 3.01 12.69 10.08
N GLY A 454 4.14 12.74 10.78
CA GLY A 454 5.37 12.06 10.41
C GLY A 454 5.28 10.62 10.89
N HIS A 455 5.56 9.70 9.96
CA HIS A 455 5.65 8.25 10.13
C HIS A 455 4.33 7.46 10.08
N VAL A 456 3.82 7.29 8.86
CA VAL A 456 3.37 5.95 8.43
C VAL A 456 4.49 5.39 7.56
N ALA A 457 5.49 4.81 8.21
CA ALA A 457 6.60 4.18 7.51
C ALA A 457 6.16 2.83 6.95
N SER A 458 6.34 2.69 5.63
CA SER A 458 6.41 1.44 4.84
C SER A 458 5.33 1.24 3.77
N CYS A 459 4.78 2.29 3.19
CA CYS A 459 4.57 2.35 1.73
C CYS A 459 4.76 3.83 1.35
N GLY A 460 5.50 4.11 0.28
CA GLY A 460 6.02 5.45 -0.04
C GLY A 460 4.99 6.53 -0.37
N CYS A 461 3.71 6.34 -0.06
CA CYS A 461 2.67 7.37 -0.15
C CYS A 461 2.26 7.77 1.26
N GLY A 462 2.95 8.75 1.84
CA GLY A 462 2.41 9.52 2.97
C GLY A 462 1.19 10.29 2.47
N GLN A 463 0.02 9.66 2.46
CA GLN A 463 -1.26 10.14 1.90
C GLN A 463 -1.10 10.91 0.57
N CYS A 464 -1.30 10.22 -0.55
CA CYS A 464 -1.44 10.81 -1.88
C CYS A 464 -2.35 12.06 -1.82
N GLY A 465 -1.78 13.27 -1.79
CA GLY A 465 -2.53 14.52 -1.64
C GLY A 465 -3.26 15.00 -2.91
N VAL A 466 -3.35 14.18 -3.97
CA VAL A 466 -4.12 14.48 -5.21
C VAL A 466 -5.52 14.90 -4.83
N TYR A 467 -6.08 14.26 -3.80
CA TYR A 467 -7.49 14.34 -3.58
C TYR A 467 -7.96 15.67 -3.02
N SER A 468 -7.31 16.18 -1.97
CA SER A 468 -7.77 17.40 -1.30
C SER A 468 -7.68 18.59 -2.25
N GLY A 469 -6.63 18.63 -3.06
CA GLY A 469 -6.53 19.62 -4.11
C GLY A 469 -7.40 19.31 -5.33
N HIS A 470 -7.60 18.08 -5.79
CA HIS A 470 -8.56 17.82 -6.90
C HIS A 470 -10.01 18.11 -6.50
N ALA A 471 -10.38 17.83 -5.25
CA ALA A 471 -11.66 18.17 -4.67
C ALA A 471 -11.84 19.70 -4.69
N PHE A 472 -10.85 20.45 -4.20
CA PHE A 472 -10.81 21.91 -4.27
C PHE A 472 -10.85 22.46 -5.71
N GLN A 473 -10.04 21.91 -6.61
CA GLN A 473 -9.98 22.30 -8.01
C GLN A 473 -11.32 22.04 -8.70
N THR A 474 -11.97 20.93 -8.40
CA THR A 474 -13.30 20.65 -8.94
C THR A 474 -14.34 21.61 -8.38
N ALA A 475 -14.31 21.88 -7.07
CA ALA A 475 -15.19 22.84 -6.42
C ALA A 475 -15.07 24.21 -7.09
N LEU A 476 -13.85 24.63 -7.42
CA LEU A 476 -13.61 25.84 -8.19
C LEU A 476 -14.18 25.77 -9.60
N GLY A 477 -13.97 24.66 -10.32
CA GLY A 477 -14.56 24.49 -11.65
C GLY A 477 -16.08 24.60 -11.63
N MET A 478 -16.71 24.01 -10.62
CA MET A 478 -18.14 24.10 -10.37
C MET A 478 -18.58 25.53 -10.03
N THR A 479 -17.83 26.26 -9.18
CA THR A 479 -18.08 27.68 -8.89
C THR A 479 -18.01 28.52 -10.16
N ALA A 480 -16.99 28.30 -10.99
CA ALA A 480 -16.81 29.03 -12.22
C ALA A 480 -17.95 28.77 -13.22
N LEU A 481 -18.39 27.51 -13.35
CA LEU A 481 -19.53 27.17 -14.20
C LEU A 481 -20.83 27.79 -13.68
N ALA A 482 -21.10 27.73 -12.37
CA ALA A 482 -22.28 28.33 -11.75
C ALA A 482 -22.36 29.84 -11.95
N ALA A 483 -21.23 30.54 -11.84
CA ALA A 483 -21.19 31.99 -11.99
C ALA A 483 -21.23 32.45 -13.47
N THR A 484 -20.89 31.58 -14.43
CA THR A 484 -20.84 31.94 -15.87
C THR A 484 -22.07 31.50 -16.67
N THR A 485 -22.79 30.46 -16.24
CA THR A 485 -24.04 30.02 -16.89
C THR A 485 -25.28 30.69 -16.26
N SER A 486 -26.47 30.44 -16.83
CA SER A 486 -27.77 30.69 -16.17
C SER A 486 -27.72 30.23 -14.70
N PRO A 487 -28.53 30.77 -13.75
CA PRO A 487 -28.53 30.38 -12.32
C PRO A 487 -28.56 28.86 -12.06
N VAL A 488 -28.98 28.06 -13.05
CA VAL A 488 -28.78 26.61 -13.08
C VAL A 488 -27.58 26.25 -13.98
N ILE A 489 -26.51 25.69 -13.39
CA ILE A 489 -25.43 25.03 -14.13
C ILE A 489 -26.05 24.04 -15.11
N SER A 490 -25.74 24.15 -16.42
CA SER A 490 -26.23 23.17 -17.38
C SER A 490 -25.77 21.77 -16.93
N GLU A 491 -26.74 20.88 -16.70
CA GLU A 491 -26.48 19.53 -16.16
C GLU A 491 -25.42 18.77 -16.96
N LYS A 492 -25.41 19.01 -18.27
CA LYS A 492 -24.45 18.48 -19.22
C LYS A 492 -23.01 18.91 -18.95
N GLU A 493 -22.74 20.20 -18.69
CA GLU A 493 -21.37 20.67 -18.42
C GLU A 493 -20.88 20.21 -17.05
N ARG A 494 -21.77 20.18 -16.05
CA ARG A 494 -21.47 19.59 -14.73
C ARG A 494 -21.09 18.12 -14.86
N GLU A 495 -21.90 17.33 -15.58
CA GLU A 495 -21.63 15.92 -15.78
C GLU A 495 -20.31 15.72 -16.52
N LYS A 496 -20.05 16.49 -17.58
CA LYS A 496 -18.80 16.44 -18.33
C LYS A 496 -17.58 16.70 -17.45
N LEU A 497 -17.62 17.70 -16.57
CA LEU A 497 -16.55 18.00 -15.62
C LEU A 497 -16.31 16.82 -14.67
N ILE A 498 -17.37 16.26 -14.08
CA ILE A 498 -17.29 15.12 -13.15
C ILE A 498 -16.74 13.88 -13.86
N GLN A 499 -17.24 13.54 -15.04
CA GLN A 499 -16.82 12.36 -15.79
C GLN A 499 -15.35 12.47 -16.23
N GLN A 500 -14.89 13.66 -16.64
CA GLN A 500 -13.46 13.87 -16.95
C GLN A 500 -12.57 13.74 -15.71
N GLY A 501 -13.00 14.32 -14.58
CA GLY A 501 -12.28 14.19 -13.30
C GLY A 501 -12.19 12.73 -12.83
N LEU A 502 -13.31 11.98 -12.89
CA LEU A 502 -13.33 10.55 -12.56
C LEU A 502 -12.40 9.73 -13.44
N LYS A 503 -12.42 10.00 -14.75
CA LYS A 503 -11.55 9.31 -15.69
C LYS A 503 -10.07 9.58 -15.38
N LEU A 504 -9.71 10.83 -15.10
CA LEU A 504 -8.34 11.20 -14.71
C LEU A 504 -7.90 10.47 -13.44
N VAL A 505 -8.70 10.51 -12.38
CA VAL A 505 -8.37 9.84 -11.11
C VAL A 505 -8.27 8.33 -11.32
N ALA A 506 -9.19 7.72 -12.08
CA ALA A 506 -9.09 6.30 -12.40
C ALA A 506 -7.80 5.98 -13.18
N MET A 507 -7.38 6.80 -14.16
CA MET A 507 -6.09 6.63 -14.84
C MET A 507 -4.92 6.76 -13.86
N HIS A 508 -4.94 7.76 -12.97
CA HIS A 508 -3.89 8.05 -11.99
C HIS A 508 -3.72 6.89 -10.99
N GLU A 509 -4.80 6.48 -10.32
CA GLU A 509 -4.74 5.42 -9.33
C GLU A 509 -4.34 4.08 -9.96
N VAL A 510 -4.83 3.78 -11.17
CA VAL A 510 -4.37 2.60 -11.90
C VAL A 510 -2.88 2.70 -12.20
N GLY A 511 -2.37 3.87 -12.59
CA GLY A 511 -0.93 4.07 -12.80
C GLY A 511 -0.07 3.66 -11.60
N HIS A 512 -0.50 3.99 -10.37
CA HIS A 512 0.15 3.48 -9.15
C HIS A 512 0.14 1.97 -9.05
N THR A 513 -1.00 1.34 -9.34
CA THR A 513 -1.13 -0.13 -9.35
C THR A 513 -0.35 -0.79 -10.48
N LEU A 514 0.11 -0.04 -11.49
CA LEU A 514 1.04 -0.53 -12.52
C LEU A 514 2.51 -0.33 -12.12
N GLY A 515 2.76 0.26 -10.95
CA GLY A 515 4.07 0.50 -10.38
C GLY A 515 4.58 1.93 -10.50
N LEU A 516 3.82 2.87 -11.08
CA LEU A 516 4.30 4.23 -11.37
C LEU A 516 4.19 5.15 -10.16
N ARG A 517 5.20 6.02 -10.00
CA ARG A 517 5.18 7.13 -9.05
C ARG A 517 4.55 8.38 -9.66
N HIS A 518 4.29 9.38 -8.81
CA HIS A 518 3.92 10.71 -9.27
C HIS A 518 4.99 11.32 -10.19
N ASN A 519 4.53 12.11 -11.17
CA ASN A 519 5.37 12.95 -12.02
C ASN A 519 4.81 14.38 -12.08
N PHE A 520 5.35 15.27 -11.26
CA PHE A 520 4.92 16.68 -11.12
C PHE A 520 5.47 17.62 -12.20
N LYS A 521 6.11 17.07 -13.24
CA LYS A 521 6.46 17.81 -14.46
C LYS A 521 5.49 17.55 -15.61
N GLY A 522 4.46 16.74 -15.38
CA GLY A 522 3.51 16.30 -16.40
C GLY A 522 2.85 17.46 -17.14
N SER A 523 2.43 18.47 -16.38
CA SER A 523 1.71 19.69 -16.80
C SER A 523 2.57 20.73 -17.55
N SER A 524 3.90 20.64 -17.46
CA SER A 524 4.85 21.72 -17.79
C SER A 524 5.20 21.89 -19.27
N ILE A 525 4.50 21.21 -20.19
CA ILE A 525 4.98 20.99 -21.57
C ILE A 525 4.06 21.56 -22.67
N ALA A 526 2.76 21.67 -22.42
CA ALA A 526 1.80 22.22 -23.37
C ALA A 526 1.39 23.62 -22.91
N SER A 527 1.41 24.61 -23.81
CA SER A 527 1.00 25.96 -23.41
C SER A 527 -0.52 26.05 -23.23
N LEU A 528 -0.97 27.00 -22.40
CA LEU A 528 -2.40 27.24 -22.17
C LEU A 528 -3.16 27.48 -23.48
N LYS A 529 -2.56 28.20 -24.44
CA LYS A 529 -3.14 28.41 -25.78
C LYS A 529 -3.31 27.11 -26.57
N GLN A 530 -2.41 26.14 -26.40
CA GLN A 530 -2.51 24.84 -27.06
C GLN A 530 -3.58 23.97 -26.41
N ILE A 531 -3.66 23.98 -25.09
CA ILE A 531 -4.67 23.26 -24.29
C ILE A 531 -6.07 23.78 -24.63
N ASN A 532 -6.20 25.10 -24.71
CA ASN A 532 -7.46 25.84 -24.90
C ASN A 532 -7.68 26.27 -26.36
N SER A 533 -7.44 25.36 -27.31
CA SER A 533 -7.62 25.62 -28.74
C SER A 533 -8.38 24.50 -29.45
N ALA A 534 -9.40 24.88 -30.22
CA ALA A 534 -10.18 23.96 -31.05
C ALA A 534 -9.34 23.18 -32.07
N LYS A 535 -8.18 23.72 -32.48
CA LYS A 535 -7.32 23.11 -33.51
C LYS A 535 -6.37 22.05 -32.96
N THR A 536 -6.00 22.14 -31.68
CA THR A 536 -4.92 21.34 -31.08
C THR A 536 -5.40 20.39 -29.99
N ARG A 537 -6.59 20.64 -29.42
CA ARG A 537 -7.15 19.84 -28.31
C ARG A 537 -7.17 18.33 -28.56
N ASP A 538 -7.50 17.92 -29.79
CA ASP A 538 -7.65 16.50 -30.12
C ASP A 538 -6.34 15.88 -30.66
N ARG A 539 -5.27 16.68 -30.83
CA ARG A 539 -4.00 16.28 -31.44
C ARG A 539 -2.84 16.16 -30.47
N ARG A 540 -2.92 16.79 -29.29
CA ARG A 540 -1.87 16.76 -28.27
C ARG A 540 -2.52 16.63 -26.88
N PRO A 541 -2.15 15.62 -26.07
CA PRO A 541 -2.57 15.55 -24.68
C PRO A 541 -2.16 16.81 -23.92
N ALA A 542 -3.02 17.27 -23.01
CA ALA A 542 -2.77 18.47 -22.20
C ALA A 542 -1.65 18.28 -21.17
N THR A 543 -1.36 17.04 -20.79
CA THR A 543 -0.27 16.65 -19.90
C THR A 543 0.58 15.57 -20.57
N THR A 544 1.85 15.49 -20.20
CA THR A 544 2.74 14.37 -20.56
C THR A 544 2.57 13.16 -19.65
N SER A 545 1.97 13.32 -18.48
CA SER A 545 1.76 12.26 -17.50
C SER A 545 0.42 12.44 -16.77
N VAL A 546 -0.40 11.39 -16.69
CA VAL A 546 -1.57 11.38 -15.79
C VAL A 546 -1.17 11.20 -14.33
N MET A 547 0.09 10.88 -14.05
CA MET A 547 0.65 10.77 -12.70
C MET A 547 0.97 12.13 -12.05
N ASP A 548 0.55 13.23 -12.68
CA ASP A 548 0.64 14.59 -12.13
C ASP A 548 -0.64 14.98 -11.38
N TYR A 549 -0.58 16.01 -10.55
CA TYR A 549 -1.73 16.62 -9.88
C TYR A 549 -2.25 17.77 -10.74
N VAL A 550 -3.00 17.42 -11.78
CA VAL A 550 -3.45 18.40 -12.78
C VAL A 550 -4.66 19.19 -12.27
N PRO A 551 -4.61 20.54 -12.23
CA PRO A 551 -5.72 21.35 -11.74
C PRO A 551 -6.90 21.34 -12.71
N VAL A 552 -8.04 21.89 -12.26
CA VAL A 552 -9.16 22.12 -13.19
C VAL A 552 -8.74 23.19 -14.20
N ASN A 553 -8.99 22.92 -15.48
CA ASN A 553 -8.76 23.90 -16.54
C ASN A 553 -10.04 24.72 -16.77
N ILE A 554 -10.06 25.94 -16.24
CA ILE A 554 -11.11 26.93 -16.48
C ILE A 554 -10.48 28.14 -17.17
N VAL A 555 -11.10 28.57 -18.26
CA VAL A 555 -10.65 29.74 -19.03
C VAL A 555 -11.50 30.98 -18.71
N PRO A 556 -10.93 32.19 -18.85
CA PRO A 556 -11.69 33.44 -18.75
C PRO A 556 -12.83 33.53 -19.78
N LYS A 557 -13.81 34.40 -19.50
CA LYS A 557 -14.97 34.59 -20.36
C LYS A 557 -14.56 35.02 -21.78
N GLY A 558 -15.16 34.38 -22.78
CA GLY A 558 -14.91 34.68 -24.20
C GLY A 558 -13.71 33.91 -24.79
N GLU A 559 -12.97 33.16 -23.99
CA GLU A 559 -11.93 32.25 -24.47
C GLU A 559 -12.49 30.86 -24.78
N PHE A 560 -11.79 30.09 -25.62
CA PHE A 560 -12.22 28.75 -25.98
C PHE A 560 -11.93 27.77 -24.83
N GLN A 561 -12.97 27.18 -24.25
CA GLN A 561 -12.83 26.20 -23.17
C GLN A 561 -12.28 24.87 -23.69
N GLY A 562 -11.05 24.53 -23.30
CA GLY A 562 -10.47 23.21 -23.46
C GLY A 562 -11.14 22.15 -22.57
N PRO A 563 -10.63 20.91 -22.53
CA PRO A 563 -11.07 19.90 -21.57
C PRO A 563 -10.87 20.42 -20.14
N TYR A 564 -11.79 20.11 -19.22
CA TYR A 564 -11.65 20.47 -17.80
C TYR A 564 -10.53 19.67 -17.13
N TYR A 565 -10.38 18.40 -17.53
CA TYR A 565 -9.29 17.52 -17.10
C TYR A 565 -8.74 16.70 -18.28
N PRO A 566 -7.45 16.31 -18.24
CA PRO A 566 -6.90 15.33 -19.16
C PRO A 566 -7.70 14.01 -19.15
N SER A 567 -7.91 13.45 -20.34
CA SER A 567 -8.70 12.22 -20.52
C SER A 567 -7.95 11.15 -21.33
N GLN A 568 -6.65 11.35 -21.56
CA GLN A 568 -5.76 10.50 -22.33
C GLN A 568 -4.38 10.49 -21.67
N LEU A 569 -3.63 9.40 -21.88
CA LEU A 569 -2.24 9.27 -21.45
C LEU A 569 -1.31 10.18 -22.25
N GLY A 570 -0.26 10.67 -21.59
CA GLY A 570 0.76 11.50 -22.19
C GLY A 570 2.06 10.74 -22.53
N ALA A 571 2.99 11.42 -23.20
CA ALA A 571 4.23 10.80 -23.70
C ALA A 571 5.07 10.11 -22.62
N TYR A 572 5.10 10.65 -21.41
CA TYR A 572 5.80 10.06 -20.27
C TYR A 572 5.16 8.74 -19.84
N ASP A 573 3.82 8.68 -19.74
CA ASP A 573 3.09 7.45 -19.37
C ASP A 573 3.43 6.29 -20.32
N PHE A 574 3.40 6.56 -21.64
CA PHE A 574 3.78 5.57 -22.66
C PHE A 574 5.22 5.09 -22.49
N TRP A 575 6.15 6.00 -22.22
CA TRP A 575 7.57 5.68 -22.06
C TRP A 575 7.86 4.92 -20.77
N ALA A 576 7.21 5.28 -19.66
CA ALA A 576 7.36 4.60 -18.39
C ALA A 576 6.86 3.15 -18.50
N ILE A 577 5.66 2.93 -19.06
CA ILE A 577 5.14 1.58 -19.32
C ILE A 577 6.06 0.78 -20.25
N ASP A 578 6.63 1.43 -21.28
CA ASP A 578 7.61 0.80 -22.15
C ASP A 578 8.85 0.32 -21.38
N TYR A 579 9.38 1.16 -20.48
CA TYR A 579 10.49 0.80 -19.60
C TYR A 579 10.14 -0.36 -18.65
N GLY A 580 8.95 -0.39 -18.06
CA GLY A 580 8.59 -1.41 -17.08
C GLY A 580 8.14 -2.75 -17.70
N TYR A 581 7.52 -2.72 -18.87
CA TYR A 581 6.78 -3.86 -19.40
C TYR A 581 7.24 -4.38 -20.74
N ARG A 582 8.03 -3.64 -21.54
CA ARG A 582 8.53 -4.18 -22.81
C ARG A 582 9.26 -5.52 -22.56
N PRO A 583 8.87 -6.60 -23.27
CA PRO A 583 9.60 -7.86 -23.23
C PRO A 583 11.03 -7.67 -23.72
N ILE A 584 12.00 -8.06 -22.91
CA ILE A 584 13.43 -8.00 -23.24
C ILE A 584 13.99 -9.43 -23.11
N GLY A 585 14.80 -9.85 -24.07
CA GLY A 585 15.45 -11.16 -24.03
C GLY A 585 16.47 -11.28 -22.89
N GLY A 586 16.81 -12.53 -22.52
CA GLY A 586 17.80 -12.83 -21.47
C GLY A 586 17.25 -13.74 -20.38
N ASN A 587 18.11 -14.11 -19.42
CA ASN A 587 17.81 -15.07 -18.34
C ASN A 587 18.06 -14.49 -16.93
N SER A 588 18.49 -13.23 -16.81
CA SER A 588 18.70 -12.56 -15.51
C SER A 588 18.31 -11.08 -15.55
N PRO A 589 18.05 -10.43 -14.41
CA PRO A 589 17.81 -8.98 -14.37
C PRO A 589 18.95 -8.16 -15.00
N GLU A 590 20.20 -8.59 -14.83
CA GLU A 590 21.40 -7.94 -15.35
C GLU A 590 21.45 -7.99 -16.88
N SER A 591 20.94 -9.06 -17.48
CA SER A 591 20.92 -9.22 -18.94
C SER A 591 20.05 -8.18 -19.65
N GLU A 592 19.05 -7.61 -18.96
CA GLU A 592 18.19 -6.56 -19.53
C GLU A 592 18.84 -5.16 -19.49
N LYS A 593 19.91 -4.97 -18.70
CA LYS A 593 20.44 -3.66 -18.33
C LYS A 593 20.80 -2.79 -19.53
N ALA A 594 21.39 -3.36 -20.57
CA ALA A 594 21.77 -2.60 -21.78
C ALA A 594 20.54 -2.07 -22.54
N ALA A 595 19.51 -2.90 -22.72
CA ALA A 595 18.27 -2.52 -23.39
C ALA A 595 17.47 -1.49 -22.56
N LEU A 596 17.37 -1.71 -21.24
CA LEU A 596 16.72 -0.77 -20.33
C LEU A 596 17.43 0.57 -20.28
N ARG A 597 18.77 0.59 -20.25
CA ARG A 597 19.55 1.83 -20.30
C ARG A 597 19.28 2.62 -21.58
N LYS A 598 19.07 1.95 -22.71
CA LYS A 598 18.69 2.59 -23.98
C LYS A 598 17.31 3.25 -23.86
N ILE A 599 16.31 2.57 -23.30
CA ILE A 599 14.98 3.15 -23.07
C ILE A 599 15.09 4.35 -22.12
N ALA A 600 15.75 4.17 -20.97
CA ALA A 600 15.91 5.21 -19.96
C ALA A 600 16.78 6.41 -20.42
N SER A 601 17.67 6.23 -21.41
CA SER A 601 18.48 7.34 -21.96
C SER A 601 17.68 8.44 -22.65
N ARG A 602 16.41 8.18 -22.97
CA ARG A 602 15.46 9.17 -23.48
C ARG A 602 15.02 10.20 -22.45
N SER A 603 15.38 10.04 -21.17
CA SER A 603 15.01 10.98 -20.10
C SER A 603 15.46 12.44 -20.32
N GLY A 604 16.35 12.69 -21.28
CA GLY A 604 16.74 14.04 -21.71
C GLY A 604 15.76 14.70 -22.69
N GLU A 605 14.78 13.97 -23.22
CA GLU A 605 13.69 14.54 -24.02
C GLU A 605 12.75 15.34 -23.09
N SER A 606 12.46 16.60 -23.40
CA SER A 606 11.65 17.47 -22.53
C SER A 606 10.26 16.89 -22.23
N VAL A 607 9.65 16.20 -23.18
CA VAL A 607 8.34 15.54 -23.03
C VAL A 607 8.36 14.32 -22.07
N LEU A 608 9.55 13.91 -21.61
CA LEU A 608 9.77 12.80 -20.68
C LEU A 608 10.36 13.29 -19.34
N ALA A 609 10.31 14.59 -19.07
CA ALA A 609 10.78 15.15 -17.82
C ALA A 609 10.07 14.51 -16.62
N PHE A 610 10.82 14.31 -15.53
CA PHE A 610 10.37 13.62 -14.33
C PHE A 610 10.80 14.39 -13.09
N ALA A 611 9.87 14.56 -12.16
CA ALA A 611 10.12 14.96 -10.78
C ALA A 611 9.01 14.35 -9.92
N THR A 612 9.36 13.80 -8.77
CA THR A 612 8.45 12.98 -7.95
C THR A 612 8.24 13.59 -6.57
N ASP A 613 7.59 12.86 -5.66
CA ASP A 613 7.20 13.35 -4.32
C ASP A 613 8.32 14.08 -3.57
N GLU A 614 9.54 13.55 -3.63
CA GLU A 614 10.70 14.13 -2.95
C GLU A 614 11.25 15.40 -3.63
N ASP A 615 10.83 15.69 -4.85
CA ASP A 615 11.24 16.84 -5.67
C ASP A 615 10.15 17.95 -5.71
N THR A 616 9.08 17.80 -4.93
CA THR A 616 7.93 18.73 -4.86
C THR A 616 7.52 19.02 -3.40
N MET A 617 8.53 19.24 -2.56
CA MET A 617 8.46 19.66 -1.17
C MET A 617 8.68 21.18 -1.04
N PRO A 618 8.17 21.81 0.04
CA PRO A 618 8.40 23.23 0.28
C PRO A 618 9.90 23.56 0.32
N GLY A 619 10.34 24.45 -0.57
CA GLY A 619 11.74 24.88 -0.71
C GLY A 619 12.48 24.27 -1.90
N ASP A 620 11.86 23.36 -2.66
CA ASP A 620 12.49 22.81 -3.86
C ASP A 620 12.69 23.87 -4.94
N PRO A 621 13.85 23.86 -5.64
CA PRO A 621 14.26 24.97 -6.48
C PRO A 621 13.68 24.94 -7.90
N ASP A 622 13.04 23.85 -8.32
CA ASP A 622 12.51 23.69 -9.68
C ASP A 622 11.06 24.19 -9.77
N PRO A 623 10.82 25.36 -10.39
CA PRO A 623 9.47 25.95 -10.46
C PRO A 623 8.51 25.19 -11.38
N LEU A 624 9.02 24.22 -12.17
CA LEU A 624 8.22 23.36 -13.04
C LEU A 624 7.89 22.01 -12.40
N SER A 625 8.34 21.78 -11.17
CA SER A 625 7.95 20.64 -10.32
C SER A 625 6.96 21.16 -9.28
N ASN A 626 5.69 21.26 -9.65
CA ASN A 626 4.67 21.84 -8.78
C ASN A 626 3.39 21.03 -8.82
N ARG A 627 2.60 21.11 -7.74
CA ARG A 627 1.29 20.48 -7.68
C ARG A 627 0.24 21.51 -8.11
N TYR A 628 -0.75 21.07 -8.88
CA TYR A 628 -1.88 21.90 -9.30
C TYR A 628 -1.50 23.10 -10.18
N ASP A 629 -0.48 22.93 -11.03
CA ASP A 629 -0.13 23.85 -12.09
C ASP A 629 -0.57 23.32 -13.48
N LEU A 630 -0.67 24.22 -14.45
CA LEU A 630 -1.05 23.83 -15.81
C LEU A 630 -0.42 24.78 -16.82
N GLY A 631 0.40 24.23 -17.72
CA GLY A 631 1.02 25.01 -18.78
C GLY A 631 2.54 24.97 -18.73
N ASP A 632 3.18 25.37 -19.82
CA ASP A 632 4.63 25.56 -19.92
C ASP A 632 5.15 26.85 -19.26
N ASP A 633 4.23 27.67 -18.72
CA ASP A 633 4.53 28.91 -18.01
C ASP A 633 3.65 29.01 -16.75
N PRO A 634 4.19 28.69 -15.56
CA PRO A 634 3.46 28.79 -14.30
C PRO A 634 2.97 30.20 -13.97
N ILE A 635 3.66 31.24 -14.44
CA ILE A 635 3.25 32.64 -14.23
C ILE A 635 2.06 32.97 -15.12
N ALA A 636 2.07 32.53 -16.38
CA ALA A 636 0.92 32.68 -17.26
C ALA A 636 -0.31 31.94 -16.70
N PHE A 637 -0.13 30.76 -16.12
CA PHE A 637 -1.19 30.04 -15.42
C PHE A 637 -1.74 30.85 -14.24
N ALA A 638 -0.88 31.32 -13.33
CA ALA A 638 -1.30 32.16 -12.20
C ALA A 638 -2.04 33.44 -12.64
N GLN A 639 -1.62 34.06 -13.74
CA GLN A 639 -2.31 35.22 -14.33
C GLN A 639 -3.70 34.87 -14.86
N GLN A 640 -3.84 33.76 -15.60
CA GLN A 640 -5.14 33.28 -16.07
C GLN A 640 -6.08 32.98 -14.91
N ARG A 641 -5.56 32.33 -13.86
CA ARG A 641 -6.29 32.05 -12.61
C ARG A 641 -6.78 33.32 -11.93
N SER A 642 -5.91 34.31 -11.76
CA SER A 642 -6.28 35.61 -11.20
C SER A 642 -7.39 36.30 -12.01
N LYS A 643 -7.30 36.24 -13.35
CA LYS A 643 -8.33 36.80 -14.23
C LYS A 643 -9.68 36.11 -14.07
N VAL A 644 -9.71 34.76 -14.01
CA VAL A 644 -10.93 34.00 -13.72
C VAL A 644 -11.52 34.42 -12.37
N VAL A 645 -10.73 34.49 -11.31
CA VAL A 645 -11.19 34.91 -9.98
C VAL A 645 -11.79 36.33 -10.00
N GLN A 646 -11.11 37.29 -10.64
CA GLN A 646 -11.58 38.67 -10.78
C GLN A 646 -12.90 38.79 -11.54
N GLU A 647 -13.12 37.95 -12.56
CA GLU A 647 -14.38 37.91 -13.31
C GLU A 647 -15.53 37.31 -12.50
N LEU A 648 -15.26 36.33 -11.64
CA LEU A 648 -16.29 35.57 -10.91
C LEU A 648 -16.73 36.24 -9.61
N ILE A 649 -15.80 36.84 -8.83
CA ILE A 649 -16.10 37.46 -7.53
C ILE A 649 -17.30 38.43 -7.57
N PRO A 650 -17.38 39.39 -8.53
CA PRO A 650 -18.47 40.35 -8.59
C PRO A 650 -19.85 39.73 -8.84
N GLN A 651 -19.89 38.52 -9.41
CA GLN A 651 -21.13 37.84 -9.79
C GLN A 651 -21.66 36.91 -8.69
N LEU A 652 -20.89 36.63 -7.64
CA LEU A 652 -21.22 35.60 -6.65
C LEU A 652 -22.53 35.86 -5.92
N ILE A 653 -22.74 37.09 -5.42
CA ILE A 653 -23.95 37.41 -4.64
C ILE A 653 -25.20 37.19 -5.49
N GLU A 654 -25.25 37.77 -6.69
CA GLU A 654 -26.40 37.66 -7.60
C GLU A 654 -26.64 36.20 -8.00
N ARG A 655 -25.59 35.45 -8.37
CA ARG A 655 -25.72 34.09 -8.91
C ARG A 655 -26.04 33.03 -7.86
N PHE A 656 -25.51 33.17 -6.64
CA PHE A 656 -25.65 32.14 -5.60
C PHE A 656 -26.79 32.40 -4.62
N THR A 657 -27.53 33.52 -4.77
CA THR A 657 -28.74 33.83 -3.99
C THR A 657 -30.04 33.81 -4.81
N ALA A 658 -29.96 33.50 -6.11
CA ALA A 658 -31.08 33.61 -7.05
C ALA A 658 -32.29 32.69 -6.74
N ASP A 659 -32.11 31.63 -5.97
CA ASP A 659 -33.14 30.61 -5.66
C ASP A 659 -33.56 30.63 -4.17
N ASP A 660 -33.58 31.80 -3.52
CA ASP A 660 -33.73 31.97 -2.06
C ASP A 660 -32.69 31.17 -1.23
N ALA A 661 -31.57 30.81 -1.87
CA ALA A 661 -30.44 30.19 -1.20
C ALA A 661 -29.74 31.23 -0.31
N GLY A 662 -29.59 30.91 0.98
CA GLY A 662 -28.93 31.81 1.94
C GLY A 662 -27.47 32.13 1.57
N TYR A 663 -26.91 33.16 2.24
CA TYR A 663 -25.52 33.63 2.04
C TYR A 663 -24.42 32.58 2.33
N GLU A 664 -24.78 31.42 2.87
CA GLU A 664 -23.88 30.29 3.07
C GLU A 664 -23.17 29.89 1.76
N ARG A 665 -23.93 29.71 0.68
CA ARG A 665 -23.38 29.35 -0.64
C ARG A 665 -22.45 30.43 -1.21
N VAL A 666 -22.74 31.70 -0.93
CA VAL A 666 -21.90 32.83 -1.33
C VAL A 666 -20.57 32.80 -0.58
N ARG A 667 -20.60 32.60 0.75
CA ARG A 667 -19.39 32.52 1.60
C ARG A 667 -18.48 31.36 1.15
N GLN A 668 -19.10 30.23 0.90
CA GLN A 668 -18.50 29.01 0.38
C GLN A 668 -17.81 29.22 -0.98
N ALA A 669 -18.54 29.75 -1.97
CA ALA A 669 -17.98 30.06 -3.28
C ALA A 669 -16.85 31.10 -3.19
N PHE A 670 -17.00 32.12 -2.34
CA PHE A 670 -15.97 33.12 -2.08
C PHE A 670 -14.71 32.50 -1.48
N GLY A 671 -14.84 31.61 -0.50
CA GLY A 671 -13.69 30.90 0.10
C GLY A 671 -12.90 30.07 -0.91
N VAL A 672 -13.61 29.40 -1.84
CA VAL A 672 -12.98 28.65 -2.93
C VAL A 672 -12.27 29.58 -3.92
N LEU A 673 -12.87 30.71 -4.30
CA LEU A 673 -12.21 31.68 -5.18
C LEU A 673 -11.01 32.37 -4.52
N LEU A 674 -11.06 32.61 -3.21
CA LEU A 674 -9.97 33.25 -2.48
C LEU A 674 -8.74 32.35 -2.33
N SER A 675 -8.95 31.03 -2.30
CA SER A 675 -7.90 30.03 -2.12
C SER A 675 -7.34 29.52 -3.47
N ALA A 676 -7.80 30.08 -4.60
CA ALA A 676 -7.59 29.56 -5.96
C ALA A 676 -6.37 30.12 -6.70
#